data_AF-A0A2A4B486-F1
#
_entry.id   AF-A0A2A4B486-F1
#
_cell.length_a   1.000
_cell.length_b   1.000
_cell.length_c   1.000
_cell.angle_alpha   90.00
_cell.angle_beta   90.00
_cell.angle_gamma   90.00
#
_symmetry.space_group_name_H-M   'P 1'
#
loop_
_entity.id
_entity.type
_entity.pdbx_description
1 polymer ?
#
loop_
_entity_poly.entity_id
_entity_poly.type
_entity_poly.pdbx_seq_one_letter_code
_entity_poly.pdbx_strand_id
1 'polypeptide(L)'
;MAIVLLVLLSILWLQRRPLAEGFIDRELAARGVTARYEVAEIGTSSQVLRNLVIGDPAAPDLIADRVVVRTKLGFGVPEVTGIEAGKVRLRARWVDGRLSLGALDKLLPPPSGKPFALPGLRVAIEDGRARVETPAGVIGARLSGRGQLEDGFRGRLALVVDRLDTSGCSAVRPEAALGIAIERRTIRLTGPVRGATLGCGEQQGRKLAATIDARLPEAFDRWSGSAKLALAAFDSPAAKVAGLAGTISFGGSAAATEGTVALTATQALAAQGQASGLGFDGRYRVAGGDVRLAGRARVERARPEFGAIDLRLPQGTPGASLAAGLNAALRSATRAVGGSADVALRVAGERGAVVIRGASLSAESGARMSFSAARGFGLGWPGNRVMLDGTLRGQGGGLPAFALSLAQVRPGRPVEGRLTAERFAAGGEALALAPVRFTRSATGATRIIGGANADLQLPGGRVDGLRVPFDLEWDGGRRLALAPGCTPLAADRLLLSSLDLRRVALRLCPTGDRLLRAGVEGLRIGARIAEPRLAGTLGGSPIVIAARGATVAVSRATDFAVDGTEVRLGAPERVSRLSVARLTGGVVPGGAEGRFEGAAGAIGNVPLDLTQGAGAWRFVGGRLSLKGEALRVADAAAEARFEPLAANDFVLTLEGGRIDASGTLTAPASGARVAGVRIAHLLASGSGDAVLSVDNLRFDDKLQPDALTRLVFGVVADVKGSVTGTGNIRWSPDGVTSDGVFRTAGTDLAAAFGPVSGLSGEIRFTDLLGLKTETAVGTIASVNPGIPVENGEVRYRLIGEQRVAVEGGRWPFAGGAMILEPTILDLSSGKERRLTFRVEGVDAAGFLQQFDFSNLNATGTFDGTLPMIFDERGGRIENGRLTVREGGGTLAYVGAVSQENLGTWGNLAFQALKSLRYQRLNLTLNGPLDGEMVTEIRFAGVTQGEGAKSNFLIRRLARLPLVFNVTVRAPFRQLIDSVQSYYDPKRLIERNLPALLEQQKKAGVQPLASENMP
;
A
#
# COMPACT_ATOMS: atom_id res chain seq x y z
N MET A 1 -48.69 34.79 -122.75
CA MET A 1 -48.80 34.47 -121.30
C MET A 1 -47.45 34.12 -120.67
N ALA A 2 -46.64 33.24 -121.28
CA ALA A 2 -45.32 32.86 -120.77
C ALA A 2 -44.32 34.03 -120.60
N ILE A 3 -44.27 34.99 -121.54
CA ILE A 3 -43.37 36.16 -121.46
C ILE A 3 -43.77 37.12 -120.33
N VAL A 4 -45.07 37.35 -120.13
CA VAL A 4 -45.59 38.18 -119.02
C VAL A 4 -45.28 37.51 -117.67
N LEU A 5 -45.39 36.18 -117.60
CA LEU A 5 -45.01 35.41 -116.42
C LEU A 5 -43.49 35.50 -116.16
N LEU A 6 -42.67 35.47 -117.20
CA LEU A 6 -41.21 35.56 -117.12
C LEU A 6 -40.75 36.97 -116.69
N VAL A 7 -41.38 38.03 -117.20
CA VAL A 7 -41.14 39.42 -116.78
C VAL A 7 -41.60 39.65 -115.34
N LEU A 8 -42.77 39.14 -114.95
CA LEU A 8 -43.25 39.18 -113.57
C LEU A 8 -42.32 38.41 -112.63
N LEU A 9 -41.88 37.20 -112.98
CA LEU A 9 -40.93 36.41 -112.20
C LEU A 9 -39.55 37.09 -112.11
N SER A 10 -39.11 37.77 -113.17
CA SER A 10 -37.83 38.51 -113.18
C SER A 10 -37.90 39.77 -112.33
N ILE A 11 -39.01 40.52 -112.37
CA ILE A 11 -39.26 41.69 -111.51
C ILE A 11 -39.38 41.25 -110.04
N LEU A 12 -40.13 40.15 -109.77
CA LEU A 12 -40.26 39.56 -108.44
C LEU A 12 -38.90 39.09 -107.89
N TRP A 13 -38.03 38.56 -108.76
CA TRP A 13 -36.68 38.13 -108.41
C TRP A 13 -35.72 39.31 -108.21
N LEU A 14 -35.84 40.41 -108.95
CA LEU A 14 -35.06 41.64 -108.75
C LEU A 14 -35.51 42.41 -107.48
N GLN A 15 -36.81 42.40 -107.17
CA GLN A 15 -37.37 42.96 -105.94
C GLN A 15 -37.31 42.00 -104.73
N ARG A 16 -36.62 40.85 -104.85
CA ARG A 16 -36.57 39.82 -103.79
C ARG A 16 -36.03 40.32 -102.45
N ARG A 17 -35.08 41.27 -102.46
CA ARG A 17 -34.52 41.87 -101.23
C ARG A 17 -35.56 42.72 -100.46
N PRO A 18 -36.16 43.79 -101.05
CA PRO A 18 -37.16 44.59 -100.35
C PRO A 18 -38.46 43.81 -100.02
N LEU A 19 -38.84 42.82 -100.82
CA LEU A 19 -40.01 41.97 -100.53
C LEU A 19 -39.78 41.05 -99.32
N ALA A 20 -38.58 40.49 -99.19
CA ALA A 20 -38.23 39.63 -98.08
C ALA A 20 -37.93 40.44 -96.80
N GLU A 21 -37.31 41.63 -96.90
CA GLU A 21 -37.22 42.59 -95.79
C GLU A 21 -38.62 42.95 -95.29
N GLY A 22 -39.53 43.35 -96.18
CA GLY A 22 -40.92 43.65 -95.80
C GLY A 22 -41.70 42.45 -95.26
N PHE A 23 -41.38 41.22 -95.68
CA PHE A 23 -41.98 40.00 -95.12
C PHE A 23 -41.44 39.69 -93.71
N ILE A 24 -40.12 39.75 -93.54
CA ILE A 24 -39.47 39.52 -92.24
C ILE A 24 -39.91 40.61 -91.24
N ASP A 25 -39.96 41.88 -91.65
CA ASP A 25 -40.44 42.98 -90.80
C ASP A 25 -41.91 42.80 -90.38
N ARG A 26 -42.78 42.36 -91.30
CA ARG A 26 -44.18 42.06 -90.98
C ARG A 26 -44.30 40.88 -90.01
N GLU A 27 -43.54 39.81 -90.22
CA GLU A 27 -43.59 38.62 -89.36
C GLU A 27 -43.01 38.88 -87.98
N LEU A 28 -41.93 39.67 -87.88
CA LEU A 28 -41.36 40.12 -86.62
C LEU A 28 -42.30 41.09 -85.88
N ALA A 29 -42.92 42.03 -86.59
CA ALA A 29 -43.92 42.94 -86.02
C ALA A 29 -45.18 42.19 -85.54
N ALA A 30 -45.67 41.20 -86.29
CA ALA A 30 -46.80 40.36 -85.91
C ALA A 30 -46.54 39.58 -84.61
N ARG A 31 -45.29 39.20 -84.36
CA ARG A 31 -44.84 38.52 -83.13
C ARG A 31 -44.37 39.51 -82.06
N GLY A 32 -44.45 40.82 -82.30
CA GLY A 32 -44.02 41.87 -81.36
C GLY A 32 -42.53 41.81 -81.02
N VAL A 33 -41.68 41.51 -82.01
CA VAL A 33 -40.23 41.42 -81.87
C VAL A 33 -39.57 42.59 -82.59
N THR A 34 -38.87 43.44 -81.84
CA THR A 34 -38.03 44.51 -82.41
C THR A 34 -36.72 43.92 -82.89
N ALA A 35 -36.37 44.10 -84.17
CA ALA A 35 -35.07 43.71 -84.70
C ALA A 35 -34.51 44.74 -85.69
N ARG A 36 -33.19 44.81 -85.81
CA ARG A 36 -32.45 45.57 -86.82
C ARG A 36 -31.46 44.63 -87.51
N TYR A 37 -31.45 44.60 -88.83
CA TYR A 37 -30.60 43.71 -89.61
C TYR A 37 -30.38 44.25 -91.02
N GLU A 38 -29.34 43.76 -91.68
CA GLU A 38 -29.07 44.00 -93.10
C GLU A 38 -29.19 42.67 -93.86
N VAL A 39 -30.02 42.62 -94.91
CA VAL A 39 -30.15 41.41 -95.73
C VAL A 39 -29.04 41.39 -96.78
N ALA A 40 -27.99 40.61 -96.52
CA ALA A 40 -26.84 40.51 -97.42
C ALA A 40 -27.14 39.64 -98.64
N GLU A 41 -27.86 38.52 -98.45
CA GLU A 41 -28.16 37.58 -99.53
C GLU A 41 -29.45 36.80 -99.26
N ILE A 42 -30.25 36.61 -100.31
CA ILE A 42 -31.46 35.78 -100.28
C ILE A 42 -31.38 34.83 -101.46
N GLY A 43 -31.16 33.55 -101.16
CA GLY A 43 -31.19 32.44 -102.11
C GLY A 43 -32.47 31.62 -101.99
N THR A 44 -32.62 30.59 -102.83
CA THR A 44 -33.78 29.70 -102.85
C THR A 44 -33.90 28.82 -101.60
N SER A 45 -32.80 28.55 -100.89
CA SER A 45 -32.77 27.70 -99.69
C SER A 45 -31.95 28.28 -98.53
N SER A 46 -31.53 29.54 -98.62
CA SER A 46 -30.74 30.19 -97.57
C SER A 46 -30.91 31.71 -97.54
N GLN A 47 -30.95 32.27 -96.33
CA GLN A 47 -31.05 33.70 -96.06
C GLN A 47 -29.85 34.14 -95.21
N VAL A 48 -29.10 35.14 -95.66
CA VAL A 48 -27.93 35.69 -94.94
C VAL A 48 -28.26 37.06 -94.37
N LEU A 49 -28.30 37.16 -93.05
CA LEU A 49 -28.50 38.38 -92.28
C LEU A 49 -27.16 38.86 -91.71
N ARG A 50 -26.86 40.16 -91.81
CA ARG A 50 -25.71 40.80 -91.20
C ARG A 50 -26.14 41.82 -90.16
N ASN A 51 -25.27 42.08 -89.18
CA ASN A 51 -25.47 43.09 -88.14
C ASN A 51 -26.83 42.96 -87.43
N LEU A 52 -27.26 41.71 -87.18
CA LEU A 52 -28.55 41.40 -86.58
C LEU A 52 -28.54 41.80 -85.10
N VAL A 53 -29.50 42.62 -84.70
CA VAL A 53 -29.79 43.00 -83.32
C VAL A 53 -31.25 42.69 -83.05
N ILE A 54 -31.56 41.90 -82.02
CA ILE A 54 -32.94 41.58 -81.60
C ILE A 54 -33.15 42.06 -80.15
N GLY A 55 -34.27 42.72 -79.87
CA GLY A 55 -34.63 43.29 -78.58
C GLY A 55 -34.44 44.81 -78.49
N ASP A 56 -34.34 45.33 -77.26
CA ASP A 56 -34.09 46.76 -77.00
C ASP A 56 -32.70 47.17 -77.51
N PRO A 57 -32.56 48.16 -78.42
CA PRO A 57 -31.26 48.62 -78.90
C PRO A 57 -30.29 49.09 -77.81
N ALA A 58 -30.78 49.60 -76.67
CA ALA A 58 -29.95 50.00 -75.53
C ALA A 58 -29.48 48.80 -74.69
N ALA A 59 -30.22 47.69 -74.74
CA ALA A 59 -29.96 46.47 -73.98
C ALA A 59 -30.31 45.20 -74.80
N PRO A 60 -29.62 44.94 -75.92
CA PRO A 60 -30.06 43.95 -76.89
C PRO A 60 -30.02 42.52 -76.33
N ASP A 61 -31.04 41.74 -76.67
CA ASP A 61 -31.18 40.33 -76.27
C ASP A 61 -30.28 39.43 -77.13
N LEU A 62 -30.13 39.74 -78.42
CA LEU A 62 -29.22 39.07 -79.34
C LEU A 62 -28.50 40.09 -80.22
N ILE A 63 -27.18 39.94 -80.36
CA ILE A 63 -26.39 40.57 -81.41
C ILE A 63 -25.68 39.47 -82.19
N ALA A 64 -25.76 39.48 -83.51
CA ALA A 64 -25.00 38.58 -84.37
C ALA A 64 -24.41 39.33 -85.57
N ASP A 65 -23.12 39.18 -85.82
CA ASP A 65 -22.46 39.82 -86.97
C ASP A 65 -22.94 39.23 -88.30
N ARG A 66 -23.17 37.91 -88.33
CA ARG A 66 -23.67 37.15 -89.47
C ARG A 66 -24.50 35.96 -88.99
N VAL A 67 -25.70 35.81 -89.56
CA VAL A 67 -26.56 34.64 -89.40
C VAL A 67 -26.99 34.13 -90.78
N VAL A 68 -26.79 32.85 -91.05
CA VAL A 68 -27.28 32.16 -92.22
C VAL A 68 -28.38 31.21 -91.78
N VAL A 69 -29.61 31.49 -92.19
CA VAL A 69 -30.76 30.59 -92.00
C VAL A 69 -30.88 29.73 -93.24
N ARG A 70 -30.92 28.41 -93.09
CA ARG A 70 -31.17 27.47 -94.19
C ARG A 70 -32.61 26.97 -94.09
N THR A 71 -33.32 27.03 -95.20
CA THR A 71 -34.74 26.68 -95.27
C THR A 71 -34.98 25.66 -96.37
N LYS A 72 -35.92 24.76 -96.14
CA LYS A 72 -36.44 23.83 -97.15
C LYS A 72 -37.85 24.28 -97.54
N LEU A 73 -38.05 24.52 -98.83
CA LEU A 73 -39.35 24.87 -99.40
C LEU A 73 -40.06 23.59 -99.87
N GLY A 74 -41.24 23.30 -99.33
CA GLY A 74 -42.13 22.22 -99.77
C GLY A 74 -43.53 22.77 -100.10
N PHE A 75 -44.51 21.89 -100.39
CA PHE A 75 -45.92 22.27 -100.62
C PHE A 75 -46.66 22.82 -99.37
N GLY A 76 -45.93 23.12 -98.29
CA GLY A 76 -46.42 23.66 -97.01
C GLY A 76 -45.60 24.84 -96.52
N VAL A 77 -45.66 25.14 -95.21
CA VAL A 77 -44.91 26.24 -94.58
C VAL A 77 -43.39 25.99 -94.69
N PRO A 78 -42.56 27.00 -95.02
CA PRO A 78 -41.10 26.85 -95.06
C PRO A 78 -40.53 26.34 -93.73
N GLU A 79 -39.69 25.30 -93.78
CA GLU A 79 -39.08 24.70 -92.58
C GLU A 79 -37.60 25.08 -92.47
N VAL A 80 -37.16 25.52 -91.29
CA VAL A 80 -35.76 25.85 -91.02
C VAL A 80 -34.97 24.56 -90.76
N THR A 81 -34.01 24.24 -91.63
CA THR A 81 -33.20 23.01 -91.56
C THR A 81 -31.79 23.23 -91.02
N GLY A 82 -31.31 24.48 -90.98
CA GLY A 82 -30.03 24.81 -90.35
C GLY A 82 -29.85 26.28 -90.02
N ILE A 83 -29.00 26.56 -89.04
CA ILE A 83 -28.60 27.91 -88.64
C ILE A 83 -27.07 27.95 -88.50
N GLU A 84 -26.42 28.84 -89.23
CA GLU A 84 -24.98 29.12 -89.09
C GLU A 84 -24.82 30.55 -88.57
N ALA A 85 -24.04 30.74 -87.50
CA ALA A 85 -23.81 32.04 -86.91
C ALA A 85 -22.32 32.28 -86.64
N GLY A 86 -21.86 33.49 -86.97
CA GLY A 86 -20.48 33.93 -86.73
C GLY A 86 -20.23 34.25 -85.25
N LYS A 87 -20.09 35.54 -84.95
CA LYS A 87 -20.00 36.08 -83.59
C LYS A 87 -21.38 36.42 -83.08
N VAL A 88 -21.83 35.69 -82.05
CA VAL A 88 -23.13 35.89 -81.41
C VAL A 88 -22.93 36.35 -79.97
N ARG A 89 -23.68 37.36 -79.54
CA ARG A 89 -23.80 37.79 -78.14
C ARG A 89 -25.26 37.67 -77.73
N LEU A 90 -25.55 36.81 -76.77
CA LEU A 90 -26.89 36.53 -76.25
C LEU A 90 -26.99 37.01 -74.81
N ARG A 91 -28.10 37.64 -74.46
CA ARG A 91 -28.53 37.85 -73.07
C ARG A 91 -29.71 36.93 -72.81
N ALA A 92 -29.62 36.17 -71.72
CA ALA A 92 -30.71 35.30 -71.28
C ALA A 92 -30.92 35.47 -69.77
N ARG A 93 -32.14 35.19 -69.33
CA ARG A 93 -32.53 35.26 -67.92
C ARG A 93 -33.27 33.99 -67.53
N TRP A 94 -33.09 33.54 -66.30
CA TRP A 94 -33.85 32.43 -65.75
C TRP A 94 -35.00 32.97 -64.89
N VAL A 95 -36.24 32.80 -65.35
CA VAL A 95 -37.45 33.35 -64.74
C VAL A 95 -38.46 32.22 -64.54
N ASP A 96 -39.02 32.07 -63.35
CA ASP A 96 -40.05 31.06 -63.00
C ASP A 96 -39.71 29.62 -63.43
N GLY A 97 -38.44 29.23 -63.27
CA GLY A 97 -37.98 27.87 -63.60
C GLY A 97 -37.75 27.63 -65.10
N ARG A 98 -37.82 28.67 -65.95
CA ARG A 98 -37.58 28.59 -67.40
C ARG A 98 -36.50 29.55 -67.85
N LEU A 99 -35.78 29.17 -68.91
CA LEU A 99 -34.85 30.06 -69.60
C LEU A 99 -35.65 30.99 -70.52
N SER A 100 -35.51 32.30 -70.31
CA SER A 100 -36.01 33.34 -71.20
C SER A 100 -34.86 33.91 -72.02
N LEU A 101 -35.04 33.96 -73.33
CA LEU A 101 -34.14 34.57 -74.32
C LEU A 101 -34.57 36.00 -74.69
N GLY A 102 -35.45 36.60 -73.88
CA GLY A 102 -36.00 37.94 -74.12
C GLY A 102 -36.92 37.95 -75.34
N ALA A 103 -36.71 38.89 -76.26
CA ALA A 103 -37.51 39.01 -77.47
C ALA A 103 -37.45 37.76 -78.38
N LEU A 104 -36.43 36.90 -78.25
CA LEU A 104 -36.32 35.65 -79.02
C LEU A 104 -37.36 34.62 -78.63
N ASP A 105 -37.90 34.65 -77.41
CA ASP A 105 -38.88 33.66 -76.95
C ASP A 105 -40.16 33.70 -77.82
N LYS A 106 -40.51 34.86 -78.36
CA LYS A 106 -41.66 35.06 -79.25
C LYS A 106 -41.44 34.48 -80.65
N LEU A 107 -40.20 34.14 -81.01
CA LEU A 107 -39.83 33.50 -82.27
C LEU A 107 -39.83 31.96 -82.16
N LEU A 108 -39.88 31.41 -80.95
CA LEU A 108 -39.94 29.97 -80.71
C LEU A 108 -41.36 29.42 -81.01
N PRO A 109 -41.50 28.15 -81.39
CA PRO A 109 -42.81 27.51 -81.58
C PRO A 109 -43.66 27.57 -80.30
N PRO A 110 -45.00 27.63 -80.40
CA PRO A 110 -45.88 27.57 -79.23
C PRO A 110 -45.66 26.25 -78.46
N PRO A 111 -45.75 26.26 -77.12
CA PRO A 111 -45.50 25.09 -76.29
C PRO A 111 -46.47 23.95 -76.64
N SER A 112 -45.93 22.77 -76.99
CA SER A 112 -46.68 21.62 -77.51
C SER A 112 -47.13 20.61 -76.44
N GLY A 113 -46.76 20.82 -75.17
CA GLY A 113 -47.02 19.90 -74.06
C GLY A 113 -46.22 18.57 -74.10
N LYS A 114 -45.47 18.31 -75.17
CA LYS A 114 -44.59 17.12 -75.30
C LYS A 114 -43.27 17.33 -74.53
N PRO A 115 -42.60 16.25 -74.09
CA PRO A 115 -41.25 16.33 -73.55
C PRO A 115 -40.30 17.02 -74.55
N PHE A 116 -39.35 17.78 -74.02
CA PHE A 116 -38.34 18.43 -74.85
C PHE A 116 -37.57 17.37 -75.66
N ALA A 117 -37.39 17.64 -76.94
CA ALA A 117 -36.56 16.87 -77.85
C ALA A 117 -35.62 17.81 -78.59
N LEU A 118 -34.42 17.34 -78.88
CA LEU A 118 -33.45 18.13 -79.65
C LEU A 118 -34.00 18.35 -81.08
N PRO A 119 -34.00 19.58 -81.59
CA PRO A 119 -34.55 19.86 -82.90
C PRO A 119 -33.69 19.18 -83.98
N GLY A 120 -34.32 18.75 -85.08
CA GLY A 120 -33.65 18.22 -86.29
C GLY A 120 -32.92 19.30 -87.09
N LEU A 121 -32.21 20.20 -86.42
CA LEU A 121 -31.57 21.38 -86.97
C LEU A 121 -30.04 21.19 -87.03
N ARG A 122 -29.45 21.55 -88.17
CA ARG A 122 -27.98 21.68 -88.27
C ARG A 122 -27.55 23.04 -87.75
N VAL A 123 -26.74 23.07 -86.71
CA VAL A 123 -26.23 24.32 -86.12
C VAL A 123 -24.72 24.42 -86.31
N ALA A 124 -24.25 25.61 -86.69
CA ALA A 124 -22.83 25.97 -86.66
C ALA A 124 -22.66 27.34 -85.97
N ILE A 125 -21.82 27.41 -84.95
CA ILE A 125 -21.54 28.63 -84.18
C ILE A 125 -20.03 28.78 -84.09
N GLU A 126 -19.48 29.87 -84.63
CA GLU A 126 -18.03 30.16 -84.59
C GLU A 126 -17.60 30.74 -83.24
N ASP A 127 -18.31 31.77 -82.76
CA ASP A 127 -18.07 32.42 -81.45
C ASP A 127 -19.39 32.90 -80.84
N GLY A 128 -20.09 32.00 -80.16
CA GLY A 128 -21.27 32.33 -79.37
C GLY A 128 -20.87 32.71 -77.96
N ARG A 129 -21.33 33.86 -77.47
CA ARG A 129 -21.16 34.31 -76.09
C ARG A 129 -22.53 34.58 -75.48
N ALA A 130 -22.79 34.04 -74.30
CA ALA A 130 -24.04 34.30 -73.60
C ALA A 130 -23.75 34.84 -72.20
N ARG A 131 -24.55 35.80 -71.76
CA ARG A 131 -24.66 36.20 -70.36
C ARG A 131 -26.02 35.73 -69.87
N VAL A 132 -26.02 34.75 -68.96
CA VAL A 132 -27.24 34.15 -68.42
C VAL A 132 -27.39 34.60 -66.97
N GLU A 133 -28.38 35.43 -66.69
CA GLU A 133 -28.74 35.79 -65.31
C GLU A 133 -29.57 34.65 -64.72
N THR A 134 -29.10 34.08 -63.61
CA THR A 134 -29.84 33.05 -62.88
C THR A 134 -30.09 33.53 -61.44
N PRO A 135 -31.10 32.99 -60.74
CA PRO A 135 -31.26 33.25 -59.30
C PRO A 135 -30.01 32.95 -58.48
N ALA A 136 -29.15 32.05 -58.98
CA ALA A 136 -27.92 31.65 -58.32
C ALA A 136 -26.72 32.54 -58.64
N GLY A 137 -26.80 33.44 -59.64
CA GLY A 137 -25.68 34.26 -60.09
C GLY A 137 -25.63 34.44 -61.61
N VAL A 138 -24.69 35.25 -62.09
CA VAL A 138 -24.53 35.57 -63.51
C VAL A 138 -23.51 34.62 -64.15
N ILE A 139 -23.96 33.83 -65.12
CA ILE A 139 -23.13 32.87 -65.85
C ILE A 139 -22.69 33.48 -67.17
N GLY A 140 -21.38 33.62 -67.37
CA GLY A 140 -20.79 33.87 -68.68
C GLY A 140 -20.52 32.56 -69.39
N ALA A 141 -21.07 32.38 -70.59
CA ALA A 141 -20.85 31.21 -71.43
C ALA A 141 -20.21 31.60 -72.76
N ARG A 142 -19.30 30.77 -73.26
CA ARG A 142 -18.76 30.82 -74.62
C ARG A 142 -18.96 29.46 -75.28
N LEU A 143 -19.65 29.42 -76.41
CA LEU A 143 -19.96 28.22 -77.18
C LEU A 143 -19.37 28.35 -78.59
N SER A 144 -18.69 27.32 -79.06
CA SER A 144 -18.39 27.13 -80.48
C SER A 144 -18.61 25.68 -80.86
N GLY A 145 -19.10 25.40 -82.06
CA GLY A 145 -19.39 24.03 -82.47
C GLY A 145 -20.19 23.95 -83.75
N ARG A 146 -20.25 22.75 -84.32
CA ARG A 146 -21.01 22.48 -85.54
C ARG A 146 -21.55 21.07 -85.59
N GLY A 147 -22.66 20.87 -86.28
CA GLY A 147 -23.23 19.56 -86.61
C GLY A 147 -24.75 19.52 -86.43
N GLN A 148 -25.32 18.32 -86.50
CA GLN A 148 -26.76 18.11 -86.33
C GLN A 148 -27.11 17.98 -84.84
N LEU A 149 -28.09 18.74 -84.36
CA LEU A 149 -28.45 18.76 -82.94
C LEU A 149 -29.08 17.47 -82.42
N GLU A 150 -29.60 16.59 -83.28
CA GLU A 150 -30.14 15.29 -82.85
C GLU A 150 -29.10 14.15 -82.90
N ASP A 151 -28.11 14.23 -83.80
CA ASP A 151 -27.05 13.22 -83.95
C ASP A 151 -25.85 13.74 -84.77
N GLY A 152 -24.75 14.09 -84.10
CA GLY A 152 -23.49 14.48 -84.74
C GLY A 152 -22.97 15.89 -84.42
N PHE A 153 -23.59 16.64 -83.51
CA PHE A 153 -23.07 17.94 -83.07
C PHE A 153 -21.77 17.78 -82.25
N ARG A 154 -20.75 18.57 -82.55
CA ARG A 154 -19.51 18.66 -81.77
C ARG A 154 -19.11 20.11 -81.50
N GLY A 155 -18.79 20.43 -80.25
CA GLY A 155 -18.44 21.78 -79.85
C GLY A 155 -17.62 21.87 -78.57
N ARG A 156 -17.30 23.11 -78.18
CA ARG A 156 -16.65 23.49 -76.93
C ARG A 156 -17.50 24.54 -76.24
N LEU A 157 -17.69 24.36 -74.94
CA LEU A 157 -18.40 25.27 -74.05
C LEU A 157 -17.46 25.67 -72.92
N ALA A 158 -17.19 26.96 -72.79
CA ALA A 158 -16.55 27.53 -71.61
C ALA A 158 -17.61 28.24 -70.76
N LEU A 159 -17.62 27.99 -69.46
CA LEU A 159 -18.46 28.67 -68.48
C LEU A 159 -17.56 29.37 -67.45
N VAL A 160 -17.88 30.60 -67.09
CA VAL A 160 -17.20 31.38 -66.06
C VAL A 160 -18.24 32.11 -65.22
N VAL A 161 -18.11 32.04 -63.91
CA VAL A 161 -18.99 32.71 -62.94
C VAL A 161 -18.10 33.33 -61.85
N ASP A 162 -18.41 34.52 -61.37
CA ASP A 162 -17.68 35.10 -60.23
C ASP A 162 -18.08 34.44 -58.91
N ARG A 163 -19.39 34.26 -58.72
CA ARG A 163 -19.99 33.59 -57.57
C ARG A 163 -21.31 32.95 -57.97
N LEU A 164 -21.52 31.72 -57.51
CA LEU A 164 -22.78 31.00 -57.65
C LEU A 164 -23.31 30.61 -56.26
N ASP A 165 -24.54 30.98 -55.91
CA ASP A 165 -25.20 30.65 -54.65
C ASP A 165 -26.47 29.83 -54.93
N THR A 166 -26.53 28.57 -54.50
CA THR A 166 -27.68 27.70 -54.71
C THR A 166 -27.88 26.74 -53.54
N SER A 167 -29.12 26.66 -53.05
CA SER A 167 -29.55 25.62 -52.09
C SER A 167 -28.65 25.49 -50.84
N GLY A 168 -28.19 26.62 -50.27
CA GLY A 168 -27.29 26.65 -49.10
C GLY A 168 -25.82 26.33 -49.41
N CYS A 169 -25.48 26.15 -50.69
CA CYS A 169 -24.12 26.05 -51.18
C CYS A 169 -23.71 27.31 -51.95
N SER A 170 -22.43 27.65 -51.90
CA SER A 170 -21.81 28.74 -52.64
C SER A 170 -20.54 28.26 -53.34
N ALA A 171 -20.28 28.73 -54.56
CA ALA A 171 -19.06 28.47 -55.30
C ALA A 171 -18.45 29.79 -55.76
N VAL A 172 -17.16 29.98 -55.50
CA VAL A 172 -16.41 31.20 -55.85
C VAL A 172 -15.48 30.92 -57.02
N ARG A 173 -15.58 31.76 -58.05
CA ARG A 173 -14.89 31.63 -59.35
C ARG A 173 -15.00 30.24 -59.96
N PRO A 174 -16.20 29.60 -60.06
CA PRO A 174 -16.30 28.37 -60.79
C PRO A 174 -16.14 28.61 -62.29
N GLU A 175 -15.27 27.84 -62.91
CA GLU A 175 -15.02 27.84 -64.34
C GLU A 175 -15.11 26.41 -64.89
N ALA A 176 -15.59 26.25 -66.12
CA ALA A 176 -15.64 24.97 -66.79
C ALA A 176 -15.21 25.12 -68.25
N ALA A 177 -14.39 24.20 -68.76
CA ALA A 177 -14.03 24.13 -70.17
C ALA A 177 -14.40 22.75 -70.70
N LEU A 178 -15.58 22.63 -71.29
CA LEU A 178 -16.23 21.36 -71.63
C LEU A 178 -16.25 21.15 -73.14
N GLY A 179 -15.92 19.95 -73.58
CA GLY A 179 -16.34 19.44 -74.89
C GLY A 179 -17.80 19.03 -74.84
N ILE A 180 -18.56 19.40 -75.86
CA ILE A 180 -19.95 18.98 -76.07
C ILE A 180 -19.96 18.07 -77.29
N ALA A 181 -20.55 16.88 -77.15
CA ALA A 181 -20.89 16.03 -78.28
C ALA A 181 -22.36 15.59 -78.14
N ILE A 182 -23.12 15.61 -79.23
CA ILE A 182 -24.45 15.03 -79.27
C ILE A 182 -24.42 13.83 -80.19
N GLU A 183 -24.71 12.65 -79.65
CA GLU A 183 -24.76 11.38 -80.37
C GLU A 183 -26.06 10.68 -80.01
N ARG A 184 -26.85 10.30 -81.01
CA ARG A 184 -28.17 9.65 -80.83
C ARG A 184 -29.01 10.32 -79.72
N ARG A 185 -29.17 11.65 -79.81
CA ARG A 185 -29.94 12.49 -78.87
C ARG A 185 -29.46 12.45 -77.41
N THR A 186 -28.20 12.06 -77.20
CA THR A 186 -27.54 12.11 -75.90
C THR A 186 -26.43 13.14 -75.93
N ILE A 187 -26.51 14.10 -75.02
CA ILE A 187 -25.51 15.15 -74.82
C ILE A 187 -24.40 14.58 -73.92
N ARG A 188 -23.19 14.50 -74.43
CA ARG A 188 -21.98 14.19 -73.67
C ARG A 188 -21.22 15.47 -73.35
N LEU A 189 -20.91 15.65 -72.08
CA LEU A 189 -20.11 16.76 -71.56
C LEU A 189 -18.81 16.19 -71.00
N THR A 190 -17.68 16.59 -71.55
CA THR A 190 -16.37 16.10 -71.09
C THR A 190 -15.37 17.24 -70.93
N GLY A 191 -14.80 17.43 -69.75
CA GLY A 191 -13.75 18.43 -69.55
C GLY A 191 -13.52 18.86 -68.11
N PRO A 192 -12.51 19.71 -67.87
CA PRO A 192 -12.22 20.24 -66.55
C PRO A 192 -13.24 21.28 -66.08
N VAL A 193 -13.50 21.24 -64.77
CA VAL A 193 -14.22 22.20 -63.96
C VAL A 193 -13.29 22.60 -62.81
N ARG A 194 -13.15 23.90 -62.55
CA ARG A 194 -12.31 24.42 -61.47
C ARG A 194 -13.10 25.42 -60.64
N GLY A 195 -12.68 25.62 -59.40
CA GLY A 195 -13.26 26.63 -58.51
C GLY A 195 -12.29 27.01 -57.41
N ALA A 196 -12.30 28.29 -57.01
CA ALA A 196 -11.42 28.76 -55.94
C ALA A 196 -11.88 28.21 -54.58
N THR A 197 -13.18 28.30 -54.30
CA THR A 197 -13.80 27.88 -53.05
C THR A 197 -15.18 27.30 -53.32
N LEU A 198 -15.53 26.23 -52.61
CA LEU A 198 -16.88 25.65 -52.56
C LEU A 198 -17.30 25.62 -51.09
N GLY A 199 -18.43 26.21 -50.72
CA GLY A 199 -18.98 26.16 -49.37
C GLY A 199 -20.37 25.56 -49.37
N CYS A 200 -20.71 24.69 -48.43
CA CYS A 200 -22.06 24.16 -48.23
C CYS A 200 -22.33 24.12 -46.71
N GLY A 201 -23.16 25.02 -46.19
CA GLY A 201 -23.30 25.22 -44.75
C GLY A 201 -21.96 25.49 -44.07
N GLU A 202 -21.61 24.72 -43.04
CA GLU A 202 -20.34 24.82 -42.30
C GLU A 202 -19.15 24.11 -42.99
N GLN A 203 -19.36 23.53 -44.17
CA GLN A 203 -18.31 22.82 -44.92
C GLN A 203 -17.69 23.75 -45.97
N GLN A 204 -16.36 23.74 -46.09
CA GLN A 204 -15.64 24.55 -47.06
C GLN A 204 -14.53 23.76 -47.76
N GLY A 205 -14.62 23.63 -49.09
CA GLY A 205 -13.57 23.13 -49.96
C GLY A 205 -12.78 24.26 -50.64
N ARG A 206 -11.47 24.07 -50.85
CA ARG A 206 -10.57 25.03 -51.52
C ARG A 206 -9.86 24.41 -52.71
N LYS A 207 -9.65 25.22 -53.76
CA LYS A 207 -8.99 24.84 -55.03
C LYS A 207 -9.60 23.56 -55.61
N LEU A 208 -10.89 23.59 -55.91
CA LEU A 208 -11.57 22.51 -56.61
C LEU A 208 -10.99 22.39 -58.03
N ALA A 209 -10.60 21.18 -58.40
CA ALA A 209 -10.33 20.79 -59.77
C ALA A 209 -11.00 19.44 -60.03
N ALA A 210 -11.90 19.37 -61.00
CA ALA A 210 -12.60 18.16 -61.36
C ALA A 210 -12.59 17.96 -62.87
N THR A 211 -12.38 16.74 -63.36
CA THR A 211 -12.63 16.39 -64.76
C THR A 211 -13.89 15.55 -64.82
N ILE A 212 -14.91 16.07 -65.50
CA ILE A 212 -16.23 15.44 -65.60
C ILE A 212 -16.35 14.74 -66.95
N ASP A 213 -16.95 13.54 -66.97
CA ASP A 213 -17.50 12.88 -68.16
C ASP A 213 -18.96 12.52 -67.85
N ALA A 214 -19.89 13.33 -68.36
CA ALA A 214 -21.32 13.22 -68.10
C ALA A 214 -22.10 12.95 -69.38
N ARG A 215 -23.18 12.16 -69.27
CA ARG A 215 -24.16 11.89 -70.32
C ARG A 215 -25.53 12.33 -69.86
N LEU A 216 -26.20 13.14 -70.67
CA LEU A 216 -27.54 13.66 -70.46
C LEU A 216 -28.40 13.32 -71.68
N PRO A 217 -29.46 12.51 -71.56
CA PRO A 217 -30.46 12.37 -72.62
C PRO A 217 -31.15 13.69 -72.92
N GLU A 218 -31.72 13.84 -74.12
CA GLU A 218 -32.40 15.08 -74.55
C GLU A 218 -33.46 15.57 -73.56
N ALA A 219 -34.15 14.68 -72.84
CA ALA A 219 -35.18 15.06 -71.87
C ALA A 219 -34.64 15.74 -70.59
N PHE A 220 -33.32 15.69 -70.33
CA PHE A 220 -32.67 16.18 -69.09
C PHE A 220 -33.24 15.59 -67.79
N ASP A 221 -33.97 14.47 -67.87
CA ASP A 221 -34.62 13.79 -66.75
C ASP A 221 -33.68 12.86 -65.98
N ARG A 222 -32.59 12.45 -66.64
CA ARG A 222 -31.59 11.51 -66.13
C ARG A 222 -30.18 11.99 -66.43
N TRP A 223 -29.25 11.55 -65.60
CA TRP A 223 -27.82 11.78 -65.78
C TRP A 223 -27.02 10.55 -65.42
N SER A 224 -25.88 10.37 -66.07
CA SER A 224 -24.89 9.36 -65.70
C SER A 224 -23.49 9.82 -66.07
N GLY A 225 -22.49 9.39 -65.32
CA GLY A 225 -21.12 9.80 -65.58
C GLY A 225 -20.13 9.49 -64.48
N SER A 226 -18.96 10.09 -64.60
CA SER A 226 -17.94 10.07 -63.57
C SER A 226 -17.22 11.41 -63.49
N ALA A 227 -16.68 11.70 -62.31
CA ALA A 227 -15.85 12.87 -62.04
C ALA A 227 -14.56 12.42 -61.35
N LYS A 228 -13.42 12.83 -61.90
CA LYS A 228 -12.12 12.79 -61.18
C LYS A 228 -11.99 14.11 -60.45
N LEU A 229 -11.99 14.12 -59.13
CA LEU A 229 -11.91 15.33 -58.31
C LEU A 229 -10.57 15.45 -57.59
N ALA A 230 -10.17 16.68 -57.33
CA ALA A 230 -9.09 17.07 -56.45
C ALA A 230 -9.48 18.37 -55.74
N LEU A 231 -9.30 18.41 -54.42
CA LEU A 231 -9.45 19.56 -53.55
C LEU A 231 -8.18 19.70 -52.71
N ALA A 232 -7.64 20.91 -52.62
CA ALA A 232 -6.43 21.15 -51.84
C ALA A 232 -6.71 21.05 -50.33
N ALA A 233 -7.87 21.53 -49.89
CA ALA A 233 -8.32 21.46 -48.51
C ALA A 233 -9.84 21.33 -48.45
N PHE A 234 -10.33 20.63 -47.44
CA PHE A 234 -11.73 20.50 -47.07
C PHE A 234 -11.86 20.67 -45.55
N ASP A 235 -12.50 21.74 -45.13
CA ASP A 235 -12.74 22.10 -43.73
C ASP A 235 -14.20 21.78 -43.36
N SER A 236 -14.39 21.18 -42.19
CA SER A 236 -15.71 20.92 -41.59
C SER A 236 -15.61 21.01 -40.05
N PRO A 237 -16.73 21.14 -39.32
CA PRO A 237 -16.72 21.09 -37.86
C PRO A 237 -16.12 19.79 -37.29
N ALA A 238 -16.23 18.69 -38.04
CA ALA A 238 -15.76 17.38 -37.61
C ALA A 238 -14.25 17.17 -37.86
N ALA A 239 -13.73 17.70 -38.97
CA ALA A 239 -12.34 17.50 -39.38
C ALA A 239 -11.88 18.52 -40.44
N LYS A 240 -10.58 18.78 -40.47
CA LYS A 240 -9.86 19.44 -41.56
C LYS A 240 -9.09 18.40 -42.36
N VAL A 241 -9.31 18.35 -43.67
CA VAL A 241 -8.73 17.35 -44.57
C VAL A 241 -7.93 18.06 -45.66
N ALA A 242 -6.72 17.58 -45.94
CA ALA A 242 -5.85 18.12 -46.99
C ALA A 242 -5.63 17.12 -48.13
N GLY A 243 -5.45 17.64 -49.34
CA GLY A 243 -5.12 16.84 -50.53
C GLY A 243 -6.15 15.78 -50.86
N LEU A 244 -7.45 16.10 -50.75
CA LEU A 244 -8.54 15.19 -51.07
C LEU A 244 -8.62 15.00 -52.59
N ALA A 245 -8.42 13.77 -53.07
CA ALA A 245 -8.50 13.46 -54.49
C ALA A 245 -9.23 12.13 -54.70
N GLY A 246 -9.80 11.91 -55.88
CA GLY A 246 -10.42 10.62 -56.16
C GLY A 246 -11.37 10.61 -57.33
N THR A 247 -12.18 9.56 -57.41
CA THR A 247 -13.18 9.35 -58.45
C THR A 247 -14.55 9.16 -57.83
N ILE A 248 -15.56 9.79 -58.43
CA ILE A 248 -16.97 9.62 -58.10
C ILE A 248 -17.68 9.22 -59.39
N SER A 249 -18.38 8.09 -59.39
CA SER A 249 -19.38 7.80 -60.42
C SER A 249 -20.74 8.30 -59.94
N PHE A 250 -21.58 8.76 -60.87
CA PHE A 250 -22.93 9.22 -60.57
C PHE A 250 -23.89 8.71 -61.63
N GLY A 251 -25.08 8.29 -61.22
CA GLY A 251 -26.18 7.88 -62.08
C GLY A 251 -27.50 8.15 -61.37
N GLY A 252 -28.46 8.77 -62.05
CA GLY A 252 -29.70 9.14 -61.39
C GLY A 252 -30.65 10.04 -62.18
N SER A 253 -31.55 10.65 -61.43
CA SER A 253 -32.57 11.61 -61.84
C SER A 253 -32.75 12.65 -60.72
N ALA A 254 -33.63 13.64 -60.95
CA ALA A 254 -34.00 14.62 -59.93
C ALA A 254 -34.48 14.02 -58.60
N ALA A 255 -35.06 12.82 -58.62
CA ALA A 255 -35.52 12.13 -57.41
C ALA A 255 -34.38 11.48 -56.60
N ALA A 256 -33.37 10.92 -57.27
CA ALA A 256 -32.27 10.23 -56.62
C ALA A 256 -31.03 10.10 -57.52
N THR A 257 -29.85 10.24 -56.92
CA THR A 257 -28.54 9.98 -57.54
C THR A 257 -27.75 8.99 -56.70
N GLU A 258 -27.14 8.00 -57.34
CA GLU A 258 -26.29 7.01 -56.68
C GLU A 258 -25.02 6.74 -57.48
N GLY A 259 -24.06 6.10 -56.84
CA GLY A 259 -22.83 5.69 -57.49
C GLY A 259 -21.78 5.17 -56.52
N THR A 260 -20.55 5.12 -57.02
CA THR A 260 -19.37 4.67 -56.28
C THR A 260 -18.45 5.86 -56.02
N VAL A 261 -17.71 5.79 -54.92
CA VAL A 261 -16.76 6.81 -54.52
C VAL A 261 -15.47 6.13 -54.08
N ALA A 262 -14.34 6.58 -54.62
CA ALA A 262 -13.00 6.18 -54.24
C ALA A 262 -12.18 7.44 -54.00
N LEU A 263 -11.93 7.77 -52.74
CA LEU A 263 -11.28 9.00 -52.30
C LEU A 263 -10.00 8.67 -51.54
N THR A 264 -8.99 9.50 -51.71
CA THR A 264 -7.79 9.53 -50.90
C THR A 264 -7.59 10.94 -50.35
N ALA A 265 -6.95 11.04 -49.18
CA ALA A 265 -6.51 12.31 -48.64
C ALA A 265 -5.12 12.16 -48.04
N THR A 266 -4.29 13.19 -48.18
CA THR A 266 -2.90 13.15 -47.69
C THR A 266 -2.86 13.26 -46.17
N GLN A 267 -3.71 14.12 -45.60
CA GLN A 267 -3.76 14.39 -44.16
C GLN A 267 -5.19 14.68 -43.70
N ALA A 268 -5.49 14.34 -42.45
CA ALA A 268 -6.63 14.90 -41.73
C ALA A 268 -6.27 15.22 -40.29
N LEU A 269 -6.90 16.28 -39.77
CA LEU A 269 -6.85 16.72 -38.39
C LEU A 269 -8.28 16.79 -37.85
N ALA A 270 -8.54 16.10 -36.75
CA ALA A 270 -9.82 16.11 -36.06
C ALA A 270 -9.60 16.17 -34.54
N ALA A 271 -10.66 16.38 -33.76
CA ALA A 271 -10.57 16.39 -32.30
C ALA A 271 -10.06 15.06 -31.71
N GLN A 272 -10.17 13.97 -32.48
CA GLN A 272 -9.75 12.62 -32.09
C GLN A 272 -8.29 12.32 -32.47
N GLY A 273 -7.57 13.27 -33.09
CA GLY A 273 -6.16 13.16 -33.45
C GLY A 273 -5.88 13.48 -34.92
N GLN A 274 -4.69 13.07 -35.37
CA GLN A 274 -4.19 13.35 -36.72
C GLN A 274 -3.95 12.05 -37.50
N ALA A 275 -4.17 12.10 -38.81
CA ALA A 275 -3.94 10.97 -39.71
C ALA A 275 -3.29 11.42 -41.02
N SER A 276 -2.52 10.52 -41.62
CA SER A 276 -1.92 10.65 -42.95
C SER A 276 -2.18 9.40 -43.77
N GLY A 277 -2.34 9.57 -45.09
CA GLY A 277 -2.62 8.46 -46.01
C GLY A 277 -4.00 7.87 -45.75
N LEU A 278 -5.04 8.67 -45.95
CA LEU A 278 -6.43 8.27 -45.77
C LEU A 278 -7.02 7.77 -47.09
N GLY A 279 -7.83 6.73 -47.03
CA GLY A 279 -8.56 6.20 -48.18
C GLY A 279 -10.00 5.86 -47.82
N PHE A 280 -10.92 6.04 -48.75
CA PHE A 280 -12.31 5.62 -48.62
C PHE A 280 -12.81 5.07 -49.95
N ASP A 281 -13.24 3.80 -49.97
CA ASP A 281 -13.91 3.19 -51.11
C ASP A 281 -15.32 2.76 -50.72
N GLY A 282 -16.33 3.17 -51.48
CA GLY A 282 -17.71 2.84 -51.13
C GLY A 282 -18.73 3.16 -52.19
N ARG A 283 -19.99 3.04 -51.78
CA ARG A 283 -21.18 3.42 -52.55
C ARG A 283 -21.92 4.50 -51.81
N TYR A 284 -22.54 5.40 -52.56
CA TYR A 284 -23.39 6.44 -52.01
C TYR A 284 -24.73 6.49 -52.74
N ARG A 285 -25.74 7.00 -52.05
CA ARG A 285 -27.05 7.31 -52.62
C ARG A 285 -27.59 8.57 -51.96
N VAL A 286 -28.05 9.51 -52.76
CA VAL A 286 -28.72 10.75 -52.35
C VAL A 286 -30.11 10.73 -52.96
N ALA A 287 -31.15 10.73 -52.13
CA ALA A 287 -32.54 10.76 -52.59
C ALA A 287 -33.33 11.77 -51.74
N GLY A 288 -33.64 12.93 -52.32
CA GLY A 288 -34.11 14.08 -51.54
C GLY A 288 -33.11 14.43 -50.43
N GLY A 289 -33.58 14.50 -49.17
CA GLY A 289 -32.75 14.73 -47.99
C GLY A 289 -32.16 13.46 -47.33
N ASP A 290 -32.32 12.25 -47.90
CA ASP A 290 -31.71 11.00 -47.41
C ASP A 290 -30.39 10.74 -48.15
N VAL A 291 -29.27 10.86 -47.43
CA VAL A 291 -27.92 10.55 -47.88
C VAL A 291 -27.48 9.24 -47.22
N ARG A 292 -27.07 8.26 -48.02
CA ARG A 292 -26.47 7.01 -47.56
C ARG A 292 -25.08 6.88 -48.14
N LEU A 293 -24.14 6.43 -47.32
CA LEU A 293 -22.77 6.15 -47.70
C LEU A 293 -22.34 4.86 -47.00
N ALA A 294 -21.82 3.88 -47.72
CA ALA A 294 -21.32 2.64 -47.14
C ALA A 294 -20.05 2.20 -47.86
N GLY A 295 -19.02 1.86 -47.09
CA GLY A 295 -17.72 1.55 -47.67
C GLY A 295 -16.66 1.18 -46.64
N ARG A 296 -15.43 1.07 -47.12
CA ARG A 296 -14.24 0.78 -46.33
C ARG A 296 -13.36 2.02 -46.25
N ALA A 297 -13.13 2.49 -45.04
CA ALA A 297 -12.12 3.49 -44.73
C ALA A 297 -10.77 2.80 -44.46
N ARG A 298 -9.68 3.43 -44.89
CA ARG A 298 -8.29 3.01 -44.62
C ARG A 298 -7.48 4.19 -44.12
N VAL A 299 -6.50 3.89 -43.29
CA VAL A 299 -5.51 4.84 -42.81
C VAL A 299 -4.15 4.19 -42.81
N GLU A 300 -3.15 4.84 -43.41
CA GLU A 300 -1.78 4.35 -43.41
C GLU A 300 -1.12 4.62 -42.06
N ARG A 301 -1.28 5.84 -41.54
CA ARG A 301 -0.71 6.23 -40.25
C ARG A 301 -1.60 7.24 -39.53
N ALA A 302 -2.03 6.89 -38.34
CA ALA A 302 -2.77 7.75 -37.42
C ALA A 302 -1.99 7.93 -36.10
N ARG A 303 -2.18 9.08 -35.48
CA ARG A 303 -1.82 9.33 -34.08
C ARG A 303 -3.11 9.76 -33.38
N PRO A 304 -3.88 8.79 -32.85
CA PRO A 304 -5.09 9.12 -32.14
C PRO A 304 -4.77 9.81 -30.81
N GLU A 305 -5.55 10.84 -30.50
CA GLU A 305 -5.57 11.51 -29.20
C GLU A 305 -6.75 10.97 -28.39
N PHE A 306 -6.59 9.76 -27.86
CA PHE A 306 -7.49 9.24 -26.83
C PHE A 306 -6.94 9.61 -25.44
N GLY A 307 -7.83 9.87 -24.47
CA GLY A 307 -7.42 10.04 -23.08
C GLY A 307 -6.69 8.79 -22.60
N ALA A 308 -5.37 8.85 -22.52
CA ALA A 308 -4.56 7.73 -22.08
C ALA A 308 -4.88 7.43 -20.62
N ILE A 309 -5.13 6.15 -20.31
CA ILE A 309 -5.14 5.68 -18.93
C ILE A 309 -3.71 5.81 -18.43
N ASP A 310 -3.46 6.78 -17.54
CA ASP A 310 -2.17 6.98 -16.89
C ASP A 310 -2.24 6.42 -15.47
N LEU A 311 -1.87 5.16 -15.31
CA LEU A 311 -1.78 4.52 -14.00
C LEU A 311 -0.54 5.02 -13.27
N ARG A 312 -0.72 5.95 -12.32
CA ARG A 312 0.37 6.47 -11.49
C ARG A 312 0.38 5.80 -10.13
N LEU A 313 1.36 4.93 -9.90
CA LEU A 313 1.68 4.39 -8.59
C LEU A 313 3.04 4.93 -8.12
N PRO A 314 3.20 5.35 -6.85
CA PRO A 314 4.48 5.78 -6.31
C PRO A 314 5.54 4.67 -6.43
N GLN A 315 6.80 5.03 -6.68
CA GLN A 315 7.89 4.06 -6.72
C GLN A 315 8.01 3.29 -5.39
N GLY A 316 8.28 1.99 -5.48
CA GLY A 316 8.32 1.09 -4.31
C GLY A 316 6.94 0.59 -3.83
N THR A 317 5.84 1.05 -4.45
CA THR A 317 4.50 0.49 -4.20
C THR A 317 4.33 -0.83 -4.95
N PRO A 318 3.71 -1.85 -4.34
CA PRO A 318 3.39 -3.10 -5.04
C PRO A 318 2.55 -2.83 -6.30
N GLY A 319 2.94 -3.38 -7.44
CA GLY A 319 2.27 -3.18 -8.74
C GLY A 319 2.76 -1.98 -9.55
N ALA A 320 3.72 -1.18 -9.04
CA ALA A 320 4.24 -0.02 -9.76
C ALA A 320 4.90 -0.38 -11.09
N SER A 321 5.58 -1.54 -11.17
CA SER A 321 6.23 -2.01 -12.41
C SER A 321 5.18 -2.46 -13.43
N LEU A 322 4.10 -3.09 -13.00
CA LEU A 322 2.95 -3.40 -13.86
C LEU A 322 2.31 -2.13 -14.43
N ALA A 323 2.04 -1.12 -13.59
CA ALA A 323 1.45 0.14 -14.03
C ALA A 323 2.35 0.86 -15.06
N ALA A 324 3.65 0.96 -14.78
CA ALA A 324 4.62 1.57 -15.69
C ALA A 324 4.72 0.80 -17.03
N GLY A 325 4.77 -0.53 -16.96
CA GLY A 325 4.80 -1.41 -18.14
C GLY A 325 3.56 -1.25 -19.02
N LEU A 326 2.37 -1.23 -18.42
CA LEU A 326 1.11 -1.05 -19.15
C LEU A 326 1.02 0.35 -19.79
N ASN A 327 1.39 1.41 -19.06
CA ASN A 327 1.43 2.77 -19.60
C ASN A 327 2.42 2.90 -20.78
N ALA A 328 3.56 2.20 -20.72
CA ALA A 328 4.53 2.16 -21.81
C ALA A 328 3.96 1.42 -23.04
N ALA A 329 3.35 0.25 -22.82
CA ALA A 329 2.70 -0.54 -23.87
C ALA A 329 1.56 0.23 -24.56
N LEU A 330 0.68 0.88 -23.79
CA LEU A 330 -0.42 1.70 -24.32
C LEU A 330 0.10 2.89 -25.14
N ARG A 331 1.10 3.64 -24.64
CA ARG A 331 1.71 4.76 -25.38
C ARG A 331 2.42 4.30 -26.66
N SER A 332 2.94 3.07 -26.68
CA SER A 332 3.59 2.48 -27.85
C SER A 332 2.55 1.97 -28.87
N ALA A 333 1.41 1.45 -28.38
CA ALA A 333 0.32 0.93 -29.22
C ALA A 333 -0.47 2.03 -29.94
N THR A 334 -0.40 3.29 -29.48
CA THR A 334 -1.08 4.42 -30.13
C THR A 334 -0.17 5.22 -31.08
N ARG A 335 1.13 4.91 -31.15
CA ARG A 335 2.05 5.56 -32.09
C ARG A 335 1.92 4.92 -33.47
N ALA A 336 1.67 5.76 -34.48
CA ALA A 336 1.68 5.38 -35.89
C ALA A 336 0.80 4.15 -36.20
N VAL A 337 -0.51 4.33 -36.01
CA VAL A 337 -1.51 3.28 -36.20
C VAL A 337 -2.01 3.27 -37.65
N GLY A 338 -1.79 2.18 -38.37
CA GLY A 338 -2.40 1.92 -39.68
C GLY A 338 -3.58 0.96 -39.55
N GLY A 339 -4.50 0.96 -40.52
CA GLY A 339 -5.60 0.01 -40.51
C GLY A 339 -6.75 0.32 -41.44
N SER A 340 -7.86 -0.40 -41.23
CA SER A 340 -9.09 -0.24 -42.01
C SER A 340 -10.34 -0.42 -41.15
N ALA A 341 -11.46 0.16 -41.59
CA ALA A 341 -12.76 0.04 -40.95
C ALA A 341 -13.90 0.00 -41.98
N ASP A 342 -14.90 -0.84 -41.75
CA ASP A 342 -16.13 -0.88 -42.54
C ASP A 342 -17.16 0.07 -41.92
N VAL A 343 -17.49 1.14 -42.65
CA VAL A 343 -18.27 2.29 -42.19
C VAL A 343 -19.55 2.44 -43.01
N ALA A 344 -20.67 2.66 -42.33
CA ALA A 344 -21.94 3.03 -42.94
C ALA A 344 -22.47 4.31 -42.29
N LEU A 345 -22.79 5.31 -43.11
CA LEU A 345 -23.39 6.58 -42.73
C LEU A 345 -24.77 6.71 -43.40
N ARG A 346 -25.75 7.16 -42.62
CA ARG A 346 -27.06 7.60 -43.13
C ARG A 346 -27.41 8.94 -42.52
N VAL A 347 -27.81 9.90 -43.34
CA VAL A 347 -28.31 11.21 -42.94
C VAL A 347 -29.69 11.39 -43.58
N ALA A 348 -30.69 11.78 -42.81
CA ALA A 348 -32.06 12.02 -43.26
C ALA A 348 -32.60 13.27 -42.57
N GLY A 349 -32.55 14.41 -43.26
CA GLY A 349 -32.78 15.72 -42.64
C GLY A 349 -31.75 15.99 -41.53
N GLU A 350 -32.22 16.40 -40.35
CA GLU A 350 -31.34 16.64 -39.18
C GLU A 350 -30.92 15.37 -38.43
N ARG A 351 -31.46 14.20 -38.80
CA ARG A 351 -31.13 12.93 -38.15
C ARG A 351 -30.04 12.24 -38.93
N GLY A 352 -29.10 11.63 -38.24
CA GLY A 352 -28.15 10.74 -38.89
C GLY A 352 -27.60 9.68 -37.97
N ALA A 353 -26.92 8.72 -38.56
CA ALA A 353 -26.23 7.66 -37.85
C ALA A 353 -24.99 7.22 -38.62
N VAL A 354 -23.89 7.02 -37.89
CA VAL A 354 -22.69 6.34 -38.38
C VAL A 354 -22.54 5.00 -37.64
N VAL A 355 -22.25 3.93 -38.37
CA VAL A 355 -22.06 2.58 -37.83
C VAL A 355 -20.75 2.00 -38.34
N ILE A 356 -19.95 1.47 -37.42
CA ILE A 356 -18.74 0.70 -37.69
C ILE A 356 -19.06 -0.77 -37.42
N ARG A 357 -18.91 -1.64 -38.42
CA ARG A 357 -19.20 -3.09 -38.27
C ARG A 357 -17.95 -3.94 -38.05
N GLY A 358 -16.83 -3.50 -38.60
CA GLY A 358 -15.54 -4.16 -38.49
C GLY A 358 -14.41 -3.13 -38.53
N ALA A 359 -13.35 -3.38 -37.80
CA ALA A 359 -12.12 -2.60 -37.90
C ALA A 359 -10.89 -3.47 -37.60
N SER A 360 -9.77 -3.17 -38.24
CA SER A 360 -8.48 -3.81 -38.00
C SER A 360 -7.41 -2.74 -37.94
N LEU A 361 -6.69 -2.64 -36.84
CA LEU A 361 -5.66 -1.65 -36.58
C LEU A 361 -4.34 -2.35 -36.23
N SER A 362 -3.23 -1.79 -36.68
CA SER A 362 -1.87 -2.24 -36.35
C SER A 362 -0.97 -1.03 -36.13
N ALA A 363 -0.14 -1.08 -35.09
CA ALA A 363 0.85 -0.06 -34.78
C ALA A 363 2.26 -0.52 -35.16
N GLU A 364 3.17 0.42 -35.38
CA GLU A 364 4.61 0.15 -35.61
C GLU A 364 5.26 -0.62 -34.44
N SER A 365 4.71 -0.51 -33.23
CA SER A 365 5.12 -1.29 -32.06
C SER A 365 4.82 -2.79 -32.15
N GLY A 366 4.09 -3.24 -33.18
CA GLY A 366 3.60 -4.61 -33.34
C GLY A 366 2.27 -4.87 -32.62
N ALA A 367 1.69 -3.87 -31.94
CA ALA A 367 0.35 -3.97 -31.39
C ALA A 367 -0.69 -4.10 -32.51
N ARG A 368 -1.63 -5.03 -32.35
CA ARG A 368 -2.74 -5.26 -33.28
C ARG A 368 -4.05 -5.21 -32.51
N MET A 369 -5.06 -4.57 -33.08
CA MET A 369 -6.42 -4.57 -32.56
C MET A 369 -7.41 -4.89 -33.67
N SER A 370 -8.46 -5.62 -33.34
CA SER A 370 -9.56 -5.90 -34.27
C SER A 370 -10.89 -5.73 -33.56
N PHE A 371 -11.86 -5.17 -34.26
CA PHE A 371 -13.23 -5.03 -33.83
C PHE A 371 -14.12 -5.77 -34.84
N SER A 372 -15.06 -6.56 -34.33
CA SER A 372 -16.03 -7.30 -35.15
C SER A 372 -17.38 -7.27 -34.47
N ALA A 373 -18.45 -7.00 -35.23
CA ALA A 373 -19.77 -6.83 -34.67
C ALA A 373 -20.89 -7.26 -35.63
N ALA A 374 -21.93 -7.89 -35.09
CA ALA A 374 -23.15 -8.19 -35.84
C ALA A 374 -23.99 -6.92 -36.08
N ARG A 375 -24.21 -6.10 -35.04
CA ARG A 375 -24.97 -4.84 -35.12
C ARG A 375 -24.09 -3.59 -35.24
N GLY A 376 -22.85 -3.64 -34.76
CA GLY A 376 -21.86 -2.59 -34.91
C GLY A 376 -21.78 -1.61 -33.74
N PHE A 377 -20.71 -0.82 -33.73
CA PHE A 377 -20.62 0.40 -32.95
C PHE A 377 -21.35 1.52 -33.70
N GLY A 378 -22.43 2.05 -33.12
CA GLY A 378 -23.29 3.04 -33.76
C GLY A 378 -23.37 4.36 -32.98
N LEU A 379 -23.28 5.48 -33.68
CA LEU A 379 -23.51 6.82 -33.14
C LEU A 379 -24.59 7.52 -33.95
N GLY A 380 -25.69 7.93 -33.31
CA GLY A 380 -26.82 8.61 -33.94
C GLY A 380 -27.13 10.00 -33.36
N TRP A 381 -27.55 10.92 -34.22
CA TRP A 381 -27.98 12.28 -33.87
C TRP A 381 -29.41 12.59 -34.38
N PRO A 382 -30.11 13.58 -33.78
CA PRO A 382 -29.79 14.28 -32.52
C PRO A 382 -29.91 13.35 -31.29
N GLY A 383 -29.40 13.79 -30.14
CA GLY A 383 -29.53 13.07 -28.84
C GLY A 383 -28.44 12.06 -28.51
N ASN A 384 -27.28 12.10 -29.19
CA ASN A 384 -26.08 11.30 -28.90
C ASN A 384 -26.37 9.81 -28.63
N ARG A 385 -27.19 9.18 -29.49
CA ARG A 385 -27.66 7.80 -29.34
C ARG A 385 -26.52 6.85 -29.66
N VAL A 386 -25.91 6.26 -28.63
CA VAL A 386 -24.82 5.29 -28.77
C VAL A 386 -25.36 3.85 -28.74
N MET A 387 -24.86 3.02 -29.65
CA MET A 387 -25.05 1.57 -29.69
C MET A 387 -23.69 0.89 -29.55
N LEU A 388 -23.52 0.05 -28.52
CA LEU A 388 -22.31 -0.74 -28.28
C LEU A 388 -22.62 -2.23 -28.40
N ASP A 389 -22.35 -2.83 -29.55
CA ASP A 389 -22.48 -4.27 -29.75
C ASP A 389 -21.33 -4.76 -30.63
N GLY A 390 -20.46 -5.61 -30.07
CA GLY A 390 -19.32 -6.18 -30.78
C GLY A 390 -18.20 -6.66 -29.85
N THR A 391 -17.22 -7.32 -30.45
CA THR A 391 -16.03 -7.82 -29.75
C THR A 391 -14.78 -7.11 -30.26
N LEU A 392 -14.05 -6.49 -29.33
CA LEU A 392 -12.73 -5.92 -29.53
C LEU A 392 -11.68 -6.93 -29.05
N ARG A 393 -10.69 -7.25 -29.89
CA ARG A 393 -9.53 -8.08 -29.52
C ARG A 393 -8.25 -7.29 -29.73
N GLY A 394 -7.29 -7.40 -28.83
CA GLY A 394 -6.00 -6.74 -28.95
C GLY A 394 -4.85 -7.61 -28.43
N GLN A 395 -3.65 -7.43 -28.99
CA GLN A 395 -2.43 -8.13 -28.58
C GLN A 395 -1.17 -7.45 -29.16
N GLY A 396 0.01 -7.77 -28.63
CA GLY A 396 1.30 -7.31 -29.18
C GLY A 396 1.71 -5.91 -28.70
N GLY A 397 2.91 -5.45 -29.09
CA GLY A 397 3.45 -4.15 -28.65
C GLY A 397 3.63 -4.00 -27.14
N GLY A 398 3.81 -5.12 -26.44
CA GLY A 398 3.88 -5.18 -24.98
C GLY A 398 2.53 -5.27 -24.28
N LEU A 399 1.40 -5.20 -25.01
CA LEU A 399 0.07 -5.41 -24.42
C LEU A 399 -0.21 -6.91 -24.24
N PRO A 400 -0.85 -7.32 -23.13
CA PRO A 400 -1.34 -8.69 -22.99
C PRO A 400 -2.44 -8.94 -24.04
N ALA A 401 -2.55 -10.16 -24.55
CA ALA A 401 -3.66 -10.49 -25.42
C ALA A 401 -4.98 -10.37 -24.64
N PHE A 402 -5.97 -9.69 -25.20
CA PHE A 402 -7.27 -9.49 -24.57
C PHE A 402 -8.43 -9.56 -25.56
N ALA A 403 -9.61 -9.89 -25.04
CA ALA A 403 -10.87 -9.84 -25.75
C ALA A 403 -11.94 -9.17 -24.86
N LEU A 404 -12.60 -8.16 -25.42
CA LEU A 404 -13.66 -7.36 -24.80
C LEU A 404 -14.93 -7.49 -25.64
N SER A 405 -15.92 -8.24 -25.18
CA SER A 405 -17.24 -8.29 -25.80
C SER A 405 -18.19 -7.32 -25.12
N LEU A 406 -18.92 -6.54 -25.91
CA LEU A 406 -19.96 -5.60 -25.48
C LEU A 406 -21.28 -5.99 -26.14
N ALA A 407 -22.37 -5.94 -25.39
CA ALA A 407 -23.71 -6.18 -25.88
C ALA A 407 -24.68 -5.14 -25.31
N GLN A 408 -25.36 -4.43 -26.20
CA GLN A 408 -26.44 -3.51 -25.85
C GLN A 408 -27.68 -3.90 -26.64
N VAL A 409 -28.84 -4.04 -25.99
CA VAL A 409 -30.06 -4.48 -26.69
C VAL A 409 -30.56 -3.40 -27.65
N ARG A 410 -30.57 -2.14 -27.22
CA ARG A 410 -30.91 -0.96 -28.03
C ARG A 410 -30.29 0.30 -27.42
N PRO A 411 -30.12 1.39 -28.19
CA PRO A 411 -29.56 2.63 -27.66
C PRO A 411 -30.27 3.10 -26.38
N GLY A 412 -29.48 3.52 -25.39
CA GLY A 412 -29.97 3.97 -24.07
C GLY A 412 -30.36 2.85 -23.09
N ARG A 413 -30.29 1.57 -23.48
CA ARG A 413 -30.42 0.44 -22.54
C ARG A 413 -29.06 0.06 -21.91
N PRO A 414 -29.08 -0.71 -20.81
CA PRO A 414 -27.85 -1.19 -20.19
C PRO A 414 -26.91 -1.89 -21.17
N VAL A 415 -25.61 -1.74 -20.94
CA VAL A 415 -24.55 -2.40 -21.71
C VAL A 415 -23.96 -3.49 -20.84
N GLU A 416 -24.01 -4.72 -21.34
CA GLU A 416 -23.31 -5.85 -20.74
C GLU A 416 -21.97 -6.04 -21.45
N GLY A 417 -20.95 -6.42 -20.69
CA GLY A 417 -19.69 -6.78 -21.30
C GLY A 417 -18.85 -7.75 -20.50
N ARG A 418 -17.89 -8.34 -21.20
CA ARG A 418 -16.98 -9.35 -20.69
C ARG A 418 -15.58 -9.10 -21.25
N LEU A 419 -14.61 -9.01 -20.35
CA LEU A 419 -13.19 -8.89 -20.65
C LEU A 419 -12.47 -10.18 -20.21
N THR A 420 -11.69 -10.74 -21.11
CA THR A 420 -10.71 -11.80 -20.82
C THR A 420 -9.35 -11.31 -21.28
N ALA A 421 -8.31 -11.51 -20.47
CA ALA A 421 -6.95 -11.10 -20.78
C ALA A 421 -5.96 -12.18 -20.34
N GLU A 422 -4.88 -12.34 -21.11
CA GLU A 422 -3.74 -13.16 -20.72
C GLU A 422 -2.94 -12.53 -19.58
N ARG A 423 -2.08 -13.33 -18.95
CA ARG A 423 -1.17 -12.88 -17.90
C ARG A 423 -0.25 -11.78 -18.44
N PHE A 424 -0.21 -10.65 -17.74
CA PHE A 424 0.69 -9.53 -18.01
C PHE A 424 1.84 -9.55 -17.01
N ALA A 425 3.08 -9.37 -17.46
CA ALA A 425 4.26 -9.35 -16.60
C ALA A 425 5.18 -8.18 -16.95
N ALA A 426 5.67 -7.48 -15.92
CA ALA A 426 6.59 -6.36 -16.07
C ALA A 426 7.43 -6.18 -14.80
N GLY A 427 8.75 -5.99 -14.95
CA GLY A 427 9.65 -5.66 -13.84
C GLY A 427 9.68 -6.68 -12.68
N GLY A 428 9.54 -7.98 -12.97
CA GLY A 428 9.51 -9.03 -11.94
C GLY A 428 8.17 -9.17 -11.22
N GLU A 429 7.14 -8.44 -11.66
CA GLU A 429 5.76 -8.56 -11.21
C GLU A 429 4.90 -9.19 -12.31
N ALA A 430 3.77 -9.77 -11.92
CA ALA A 430 2.79 -10.30 -12.86
C ALA A 430 1.35 -10.11 -12.37
N LEU A 431 0.42 -10.00 -13.32
CA LEU A 431 -1.01 -9.87 -13.09
C LEU A 431 -1.78 -10.72 -14.11
N ALA A 432 -2.66 -11.58 -13.63
CA ALA A 432 -3.64 -12.30 -14.41
C ALA A 432 -5.05 -11.96 -13.91
N LEU A 433 -5.96 -11.68 -14.83
CA LEU A 433 -7.35 -11.38 -14.50
C LEU A 433 -8.22 -12.60 -14.77
N ALA A 434 -9.03 -12.99 -13.78
CA ALA A 434 -10.20 -13.82 -14.05
C ALA A 434 -11.16 -13.06 -14.97
N PRO A 435 -12.02 -13.76 -15.74
CA PRO A 435 -12.95 -13.08 -16.66
C PRO A 435 -13.75 -11.98 -15.97
N VAL A 436 -13.54 -10.74 -16.39
CA VAL A 436 -14.17 -9.56 -15.80
C VAL A 436 -15.48 -9.30 -16.52
N ARG A 437 -16.57 -9.18 -15.77
CA ARG A 437 -17.89 -8.79 -16.29
C ARG A 437 -18.16 -7.35 -15.92
N PHE A 438 -18.75 -6.58 -16.80
CA PHE A 438 -19.23 -5.26 -16.46
C PHE A 438 -20.61 -5.00 -17.01
N THR A 439 -21.38 -4.25 -16.25
CA THR A 439 -22.79 -3.93 -16.52
C THR A 439 -22.96 -2.45 -16.29
N ARG A 440 -23.18 -1.70 -17.38
CA ARG A 440 -23.44 -0.27 -17.34
C ARG A 440 -24.95 -0.04 -17.38
N SER A 441 -25.51 0.58 -16.35
CA SER A 441 -26.92 0.95 -16.27
C SER A 441 -27.28 2.06 -17.26
N ALA A 442 -28.59 2.30 -17.42
CA ALA A 442 -29.09 3.45 -18.19
C ALA A 442 -28.71 4.81 -17.57
N THR A 443 -28.45 4.86 -16.26
CA THR A 443 -28.00 6.08 -15.55
C THR A 443 -26.50 6.35 -15.73
N GLY A 444 -25.77 5.44 -16.38
CA GLY A 444 -24.33 5.56 -16.63
C GLY A 444 -23.44 4.86 -15.63
N ALA A 445 -23.98 4.42 -14.48
CA ALA A 445 -23.24 3.66 -13.47
C ALA A 445 -22.84 2.28 -14.00
N THR A 446 -21.59 1.88 -13.79
CA THR A 446 -21.01 0.63 -14.26
C THR A 446 -20.58 -0.24 -13.09
N ARG A 447 -21.17 -1.42 -12.95
CA ARG A 447 -20.69 -2.45 -12.01
C ARG A 447 -19.68 -3.35 -12.73
N ILE A 448 -18.56 -3.68 -12.08
CA ILE A 448 -17.43 -4.43 -12.64
C ILE A 448 -17.08 -5.56 -11.67
N ILE A 449 -17.31 -6.82 -12.07
CA ILE A 449 -17.11 -8.01 -11.24
C ILE A 449 -16.01 -8.87 -11.84
N GLY A 450 -15.03 -9.28 -11.05
CA GLY A 450 -13.94 -10.14 -11.50
C GLY A 450 -13.04 -10.59 -10.37
N GLY A 451 -11.82 -10.98 -10.74
CA GLY A 451 -10.77 -11.32 -9.78
C GLY A 451 -9.39 -11.12 -10.40
N ALA A 452 -8.41 -10.85 -9.55
CA ALA A 452 -7.03 -10.66 -9.93
C ALA A 452 -6.14 -11.67 -9.19
N ASN A 453 -5.20 -12.24 -9.93
CA ASN A 453 -4.11 -13.08 -9.42
C ASN A 453 -2.81 -12.35 -9.72
N ALA A 454 -2.00 -12.04 -8.71
CA ALA A 454 -0.81 -11.22 -8.89
C ALA A 454 0.41 -11.77 -8.15
N ASP A 455 1.58 -11.57 -8.76
CA ASP A 455 2.89 -11.71 -8.13
C ASP A 455 3.48 -10.30 -8.02
N LEU A 456 3.70 -9.80 -6.80
CA LEU A 456 4.04 -8.40 -6.54
C LEU A 456 5.35 -8.29 -5.75
N GLN A 457 6.15 -7.27 -6.07
CA GLN A 457 7.34 -6.95 -5.29
C GLN A 457 6.97 -6.06 -4.10
N LEU A 458 7.59 -6.31 -2.94
CA LEU A 458 7.46 -5.48 -1.74
C LEU A 458 8.84 -4.92 -1.35
N PRO A 459 8.92 -3.78 -0.66
CA PRO A 459 10.16 -3.37 -0.01
C PRO A 459 10.66 -4.48 0.93
N GLY A 460 11.82 -5.06 0.63
CA GLY A 460 12.42 -6.16 1.41
C GLY A 460 11.71 -7.52 1.25
N GLY A 461 10.91 -7.73 0.20
CA GLY A 461 10.16 -8.98 0.03
C GLY A 461 9.35 -9.11 -1.26
N ARG A 462 8.43 -10.08 -1.29
CA ARG A 462 7.50 -10.34 -2.42
C ARG A 462 6.24 -11.06 -1.94
N VAL A 463 5.15 -10.90 -2.69
CA VAL A 463 3.91 -11.66 -2.54
C VAL A 463 3.72 -12.51 -3.79
N ASP A 464 3.51 -13.81 -3.60
CA ASP A 464 3.29 -14.76 -4.68
C ASP A 464 1.85 -15.28 -4.66
N GLY A 465 1.22 -15.35 -5.83
CA GLY A 465 -0.12 -15.90 -5.98
C GLY A 465 -1.20 -15.12 -5.21
N LEU A 466 -1.06 -13.79 -5.10
CA LEU A 466 -2.05 -12.91 -4.47
C LEU A 466 -3.36 -12.96 -5.24
N ARG A 467 -4.42 -13.46 -4.62
CA ARG A 467 -5.76 -13.64 -5.17
C ARG A 467 -6.73 -12.68 -4.49
N VAL A 468 -7.30 -11.77 -5.29
CA VAL A 468 -8.24 -10.74 -4.85
C VAL A 468 -9.45 -10.71 -5.78
N PRO A 469 -10.64 -11.16 -5.35
CA PRO A 469 -11.87 -10.88 -6.07
C PRO A 469 -12.23 -9.40 -5.92
N PHE A 470 -12.87 -8.83 -6.93
CA PHE A 470 -13.35 -7.46 -6.89
C PHE A 470 -14.75 -7.35 -7.48
N ASP A 471 -15.57 -6.54 -6.83
CA ASP A 471 -16.87 -6.06 -7.31
C ASP A 471 -16.81 -4.55 -7.15
N LEU A 472 -16.70 -3.81 -8.25
CA LEU A 472 -16.48 -2.37 -8.27
C LEU A 472 -17.70 -1.68 -8.86
N GLU A 473 -18.07 -0.54 -8.32
CA GLU A 473 -19.06 0.37 -8.86
C GLU A 473 -18.36 1.65 -9.32
N TRP A 474 -18.53 1.99 -10.59
CA TRP A 474 -18.03 3.20 -11.23
C TRP A 474 -19.21 4.08 -11.61
N ASP A 475 -19.21 5.36 -11.22
CA ASP A 475 -20.33 6.29 -11.51
C ASP A 475 -20.40 6.76 -12.97
N GLY A 476 -19.50 6.28 -13.83
CA GLY A 476 -19.35 6.74 -15.21
C GLY A 476 -18.55 8.04 -15.34
N GLY A 477 -18.03 8.57 -14.23
CA GLY A 477 -17.18 9.75 -14.14
C GLY A 477 -15.85 9.42 -13.48
N ARG A 478 -15.59 10.00 -12.30
CA ARG A 478 -14.31 9.86 -11.59
C ARG A 478 -14.39 9.01 -10.33
N ARG A 479 -15.55 8.52 -9.91
CA ARG A 479 -15.67 7.78 -8.64
C ARG A 479 -15.77 6.29 -8.89
N LEU A 480 -14.78 5.56 -8.38
CA LEU A 480 -14.74 4.11 -8.33
C LEU A 480 -14.83 3.67 -6.86
N ALA A 481 -15.73 2.75 -6.54
CA ALA A 481 -15.85 2.21 -5.18
C ALA A 481 -15.94 0.68 -5.24
N LEU A 482 -15.34 -0.02 -4.28
CA LEU A 482 -15.62 -1.47 -4.12
C LEU A 482 -17.04 -1.66 -3.56
N ALA A 483 -17.73 -2.73 -3.92
CA ALA A 483 -19.03 -3.10 -3.39
C ALA A 483 -18.99 -3.19 -1.84
N PRO A 484 -20.11 -2.94 -1.16
CA PRO A 484 -20.17 -3.08 0.30
C PRO A 484 -19.98 -4.54 0.70
N GLY A 485 -19.21 -4.78 1.76
CA GLY A 485 -19.02 -6.11 2.34
C GLY A 485 -17.56 -6.56 2.42
N CYS A 486 -17.36 -7.73 3.03
CA CYS A 486 -16.03 -8.26 3.26
C CYS A 486 -15.48 -9.02 2.04
N THR A 487 -14.24 -8.73 1.65
CA THR A 487 -13.54 -9.33 0.51
C THR A 487 -12.47 -10.32 1.01
N PRO A 488 -12.47 -11.59 0.55
CA PRO A 488 -11.40 -12.52 0.88
C PRO A 488 -10.12 -12.14 0.13
N LEU A 489 -8.98 -12.21 0.82
CA LEU A 489 -7.65 -12.03 0.25
C LEU A 489 -6.85 -13.30 0.54
N ALA A 490 -6.27 -13.91 -0.48
CA ALA A 490 -5.41 -15.06 -0.31
C ALA A 490 -4.07 -14.84 -1.01
N ALA A 491 -2.99 -15.42 -0.50
CA ALA A 491 -1.70 -15.48 -1.20
C ALA A 491 -1.03 -16.82 -0.92
N ASP A 492 -0.32 -17.35 -1.91
CA ASP A 492 0.38 -18.64 -1.78
C ASP A 492 1.58 -18.49 -0.83
N ARG A 493 2.29 -17.37 -0.97
CA ARG A 493 3.45 -17.02 -0.15
C ARG A 493 3.58 -15.51 0.05
N LEU A 494 3.94 -15.11 1.26
CA LEU A 494 4.39 -13.76 1.59
C LEU A 494 5.79 -13.87 2.19
N LEU A 495 6.78 -13.41 1.44
CA LEU A 495 8.18 -13.40 1.87
C LEU A 495 8.56 -11.96 2.23
N LEU A 496 8.98 -11.73 3.47
CA LEU A 496 9.45 -10.44 3.97
C LEU A 496 10.75 -10.66 4.76
N SER A 497 11.89 -10.34 4.15
CA SER A 497 13.21 -10.60 4.74
C SER A 497 13.38 -12.08 5.14
N SER A 498 13.51 -12.38 6.44
CA SER A 498 13.63 -13.76 6.95
C SER A 498 12.29 -14.43 7.29
N LEU A 499 11.16 -13.72 7.13
CA LEU A 499 9.80 -14.22 7.36
C LEU A 499 9.22 -14.80 6.06
N ASP A 500 8.92 -16.09 6.05
CA ASP A 500 8.29 -16.83 4.96
C ASP A 500 6.93 -17.36 5.41
N LEU A 501 5.86 -16.61 5.13
CA LEU A 501 4.48 -17.02 5.41
C LEU A 501 3.90 -17.74 4.20
N ARG A 502 3.20 -18.87 4.43
CA ARG A 502 2.60 -19.68 3.37
C ARG A 502 1.10 -19.82 3.57
N ARG A 503 0.36 -19.92 2.47
CA ARG A 503 -1.12 -20.06 2.47
C ARG A 503 -1.78 -18.94 3.29
N VAL A 504 -1.40 -17.70 2.99
CA VAL A 504 -2.01 -16.51 3.61
C VAL A 504 -3.48 -16.46 3.20
N ALA A 505 -4.38 -16.37 4.17
CA ALA A 505 -5.81 -16.23 3.94
C ALA A 505 -6.37 -15.22 4.95
N LEU A 506 -6.90 -14.10 4.45
CA LEU A 506 -7.40 -12.98 5.22
C LEU A 506 -8.78 -12.58 4.70
N ARG A 507 -9.58 -11.93 5.54
CA ARG A 507 -10.89 -11.37 5.16
C ARG A 507 -10.89 -9.87 5.47
N LEU A 508 -10.96 -9.05 4.44
CA LEU A 508 -10.94 -7.60 4.52
C LEU A 508 -12.37 -7.06 4.57
N CYS A 509 -12.81 -6.56 5.71
CA CYS A 509 -14.12 -5.92 5.89
C CYS A 509 -13.97 -4.39 5.89
N PRO A 510 -14.92 -3.61 5.35
CA PRO A 510 -14.80 -2.15 5.34
C PRO A 510 -14.89 -1.57 6.74
N THR A 511 -14.11 -0.52 7.03
CA THR A 511 -14.22 0.25 8.28
C THR A 511 -15.27 1.37 8.23
N GLY A 512 -15.70 1.76 7.03
CA GLY A 512 -16.83 2.68 6.77
C GLY A 512 -17.80 2.08 5.76
N ASP A 513 -18.44 2.93 4.92
CA ASP A 513 -19.43 2.46 3.94
C ASP A 513 -18.89 1.45 2.91
N ARG A 514 -17.60 1.58 2.56
CA ARG A 514 -16.96 0.92 1.41
C ARG A 514 -15.49 0.61 1.74
N LEU A 515 -14.98 -0.51 1.22
CA LEU A 515 -13.58 -0.92 1.45
C LEU A 515 -12.59 0.02 0.73
N LEU A 516 -12.93 0.41 -0.49
CA LEU A 516 -12.11 1.27 -1.36
C LEU A 516 -12.99 2.34 -1.99
N ARG A 517 -12.49 3.57 -2.03
CA ARG A 517 -13.01 4.70 -2.80
C ARG A 517 -11.85 5.36 -3.53
N ALA A 518 -11.93 5.49 -4.84
CA ALA A 518 -10.99 6.26 -5.64
C ALA A 518 -11.75 7.37 -6.40
N GLY A 519 -11.22 8.59 -6.37
CA GLY A 519 -11.76 9.69 -7.16
C GLY A 519 -10.94 10.96 -7.09
N VAL A 520 -11.59 12.12 -7.23
CA VAL A 520 -10.91 13.43 -7.26
C VAL A 520 -10.12 13.73 -5.98
N GLU A 521 -10.57 13.19 -4.84
CA GLU A 521 -9.89 13.33 -3.54
C GLU A 521 -8.75 12.33 -3.34
N GLY A 522 -8.45 11.48 -4.33
CA GLY A 522 -7.44 10.43 -4.26
C GLY A 522 -8.02 9.04 -3.93
N LEU A 523 -7.13 8.10 -3.66
CA LEU A 523 -7.45 6.74 -3.21
C LEU A 523 -7.62 6.73 -1.69
N ARG A 524 -8.72 6.15 -1.20
CA ARG A 524 -8.95 5.83 0.20
C ARG A 524 -9.31 4.36 0.34
N ILE A 525 -8.60 3.64 1.22
CA ILE A 525 -8.92 2.26 1.59
C ILE A 525 -9.06 2.21 3.10
N GLY A 526 -10.13 1.60 3.59
CA GLY A 526 -10.37 1.39 5.02
C GLY A 526 -10.80 -0.04 5.26
N ALA A 527 -9.92 -0.85 5.84
CA ALA A 527 -10.14 -2.28 6.01
C ALA A 527 -9.91 -2.71 7.46
N ARG A 528 -10.80 -3.53 7.99
CA ARG A 528 -10.67 -4.31 9.21
C ARG A 528 -10.48 -5.78 8.82
N ILE A 529 -9.48 -6.42 9.40
CA ILE A 529 -9.21 -7.85 9.30
C ILE A 529 -9.60 -8.46 10.64
N ALA A 530 -10.60 -9.32 10.66
CA ALA A 530 -10.99 -10.05 11.86
C ALA A 530 -10.09 -11.28 12.02
N GLU A 531 -9.55 -11.48 13.23
CA GLU A 531 -8.83 -12.69 13.65
C GLU A 531 -7.78 -13.21 12.64
N PRO A 532 -6.83 -12.37 12.15
CA PRO A 532 -5.79 -12.86 11.27
C PRO A 532 -4.99 -13.98 11.93
N ARG A 533 -4.74 -15.06 11.20
CA ARG A 533 -3.83 -16.14 11.60
C ARG A 533 -2.92 -16.49 10.44
N LEU A 534 -1.63 -16.27 10.63
CA LEU A 534 -0.57 -16.47 9.64
C LEU A 534 0.41 -17.50 10.19
N ALA A 535 0.87 -18.41 9.34
CA ALA A 535 1.83 -19.45 9.71
C ALA A 535 2.93 -19.56 8.65
N GLY A 536 4.14 -19.90 9.09
CA GLY A 536 5.31 -19.93 8.22
C GLY A 536 6.59 -20.26 8.96
N THR A 537 7.69 -19.69 8.49
CA THR A 537 8.99 -19.75 9.17
C THR A 537 9.62 -18.36 9.31
N LEU A 538 10.40 -18.17 10.37
CA LEU A 538 11.23 -16.99 10.61
C LEU A 538 12.67 -17.44 10.82
N GLY A 539 13.56 -17.14 9.87
CA GLY A 539 14.96 -17.59 9.93
C GLY A 539 15.12 -19.11 9.99
N GLY A 540 14.17 -19.87 9.41
CA GLY A 540 14.12 -21.33 9.43
C GLY A 540 13.24 -21.92 10.55
N SER A 541 13.00 -21.19 11.63
CA SER A 541 12.19 -21.65 12.76
C SER A 541 10.68 -21.51 12.49
N PRO A 542 9.82 -22.50 12.82
CA PRO A 542 8.37 -22.39 12.68
C PRO A 542 7.82 -21.18 13.45
N ILE A 543 6.92 -20.42 12.82
CA ILE A 543 6.25 -19.27 13.42
C ILE A 543 4.75 -19.30 13.13
N VAL A 544 3.95 -18.95 14.14
CA VAL A 544 2.52 -18.65 14.01
C VAL A 544 2.27 -17.26 14.58
N ILE A 545 1.64 -16.40 13.79
CA ILE A 545 1.23 -15.04 14.18
C ILE A 545 -0.29 -15.01 14.12
N ALA A 546 -0.95 -14.76 15.25
CA ALA A 546 -2.38 -14.52 15.32
C ALA A 546 -2.64 -13.10 15.86
N ALA A 547 -3.79 -12.51 15.58
CA ALA A 547 -4.25 -11.34 16.31
C ALA A 547 -5.76 -11.37 16.51
N ARG A 548 -6.32 -10.58 17.44
CA ARG A 548 -7.78 -10.42 17.58
C ARG A 548 -8.38 -9.63 16.42
N GLY A 549 -7.64 -8.63 15.94
CA GLY A 549 -8.03 -7.86 14.76
C GLY A 549 -6.91 -6.96 14.29
N ALA A 550 -7.02 -6.53 13.04
CA ALA A 550 -6.17 -5.48 12.48
C ALA A 550 -7.02 -4.47 11.71
N THR A 551 -6.60 -3.21 11.69
CA THR A 551 -7.18 -2.17 10.85
C THR A 551 -6.09 -1.56 9.99
N VAL A 552 -6.39 -1.32 8.72
CA VAL A 552 -5.50 -0.66 7.76
C VAL A 552 -6.27 0.49 7.11
N ALA A 553 -5.66 1.66 7.06
CA ALA A 553 -6.16 2.84 6.38
C ALA A 553 -5.12 3.32 5.36
N VAL A 554 -5.48 3.34 4.07
CA VAL A 554 -4.66 3.90 3.00
C VAL A 554 -5.27 5.19 2.54
N SER A 555 -4.50 6.27 2.53
CA SER A 555 -4.87 7.56 1.94
C SER A 555 -3.66 8.18 1.21
N ARG A 556 -3.09 9.29 1.71
CA ARG A 556 -1.76 9.76 1.30
C ARG A 556 -0.63 8.93 1.94
N ALA A 557 -0.89 8.38 3.12
CA ALA A 557 -0.03 7.45 3.84
C ALA A 557 -0.80 6.14 4.08
N THR A 558 -0.10 5.09 4.50
CA THR A 558 -0.72 3.83 4.94
C THR A 558 -0.46 3.67 6.42
N ASP A 559 -1.53 3.73 7.21
CA ASP A 559 -1.51 3.55 8.66
C ASP A 559 -2.19 2.22 9.02
N PHE A 560 -1.72 1.58 10.07
CA PHE A 560 -2.31 0.35 10.58
C PHE A 560 -2.24 0.23 12.09
N ALA A 561 -3.16 -0.58 12.62
CA ALA A 561 -3.17 -1.01 14.01
C ALA A 561 -3.51 -2.49 14.07
N VAL A 562 -2.92 -3.21 15.02
CA VAL A 562 -3.16 -4.63 15.28
C VAL A 562 -3.40 -4.79 16.77
N ASP A 563 -4.53 -5.39 17.12
CA ASP A 563 -4.98 -5.57 18.50
C ASP A 563 -4.82 -7.04 18.93
N GLY A 564 -4.17 -7.24 20.08
CA GLY A 564 -3.95 -8.56 20.68
C GLY A 564 -3.18 -9.50 19.77
N THR A 565 -1.97 -9.11 19.35
CA THR A 565 -1.06 -9.96 18.56
C THR A 565 -0.51 -11.06 19.44
N GLU A 566 -0.51 -12.30 18.95
CA GLU A 566 0.05 -13.49 19.59
C GLU A 566 1.04 -14.15 18.63
N VAL A 567 2.30 -14.24 19.01
CA VAL A 567 3.36 -14.87 18.24
C VAL A 567 3.87 -16.09 18.99
N ARG A 568 3.91 -17.23 18.28
CA ARG A 568 4.50 -18.48 18.74
C ARG A 568 5.65 -18.84 17.82
N LEU A 569 6.86 -18.90 18.35
CA LEU A 569 8.10 -19.13 17.61
C LEU A 569 8.84 -20.35 18.18
N GLY A 570 9.27 -21.25 17.31
CA GLY A 570 10.03 -22.45 17.68
C GLY A 570 9.22 -23.75 17.60
N ALA A 571 9.89 -24.87 17.90
CA ALA A 571 9.28 -26.20 17.88
C ALA A 571 8.22 -26.38 18.99
N PRO A 572 7.22 -27.26 18.83
CA PRO A 572 6.10 -27.42 19.77
C PRO A 572 6.51 -27.65 21.23
N GLU A 573 7.64 -28.32 21.44
CA GLU A 573 8.15 -28.67 22.76
C GLU A 573 8.83 -27.49 23.47
N ARG A 574 9.21 -26.44 22.72
CA ARG A 574 9.92 -25.26 23.21
C ARG A 574 9.54 -24.02 22.41
N VAL A 575 8.39 -23.45 22.77
CA VAL A 575 7.79 -22.30 22.07
C VAL A 575 8.09 -21.03 22.83
N SER A 576 8.84 -20.12 22.22
CA SER A 576 8.88 -18.72 22.64
C SER A 576 7.54 -18.06 22.31
N ARG A 577 6.94 -17.40 23.30
CA ARG A 577 5.64 -16.73 23.16
C ARG A 577 5.85 -15.23 23.30
N LEU A 578 5.19 -14.48 22.44
CA LEU A 578 5.13 -13.02 22.52
C LEU A 578 3.70 -12.60 22.25
N SER A 579 3.06 -12.00 23.24
CA SER A 579 1.78 -11.31 23.12
C SER A 579 2.03 -9.80 23.07
N VAL A 580 1.30 -9.06 22.24
CA VAL A 580 1.32 -7.58 22.20
C VAL A 580 -0.12 -7.09 22.22
N ALA A 581 -0.50 -6.38 23.28
CA ALA A 581 -1.87 -5.90 23.45
C ALA A 581 -2.30 -4.96 22.31
N ARG A 582 -1.41 -4.04 21.92
CA ARG A 582 -1.64 -3.13 20.80
C ARG A 582 -0.34 -2.82 20.04
N LEU A 583 -0.40 -2.90 18.72
CA LEU A 583 0.66 -2.52 17.81
C LEU A 583 0.10 -1.47 16.84
N THR A 584 0.75 -0.32 16.71
CA THR A 584 0.38 0.71 15.73
C THR A 584 1.58 1.00 14.83
N GLY A 585 1.34 1.47 13.62
CA GLY A 585 2.40 1.95 12.75
C GLY A 585 1.93 2.48 11.41
N GLY A 586 2.88 2.98 10.63
CA GLY A 586 2.68 3.49 9.28
C GLY A 586 3.77 3.01 8.34
N VAL A 587 3.45 2.96 7.04
CA VAL A 587 4.40 2.63 5.96
C VAL A 587 5.25 3.86 5.64
N VAL A 588 6.56 3.69 5.65
CA VAL A 588 7.56 4.72 5.32
C VAL A 588 8.41 4.25 4.14
N PRO A 589 9.16 5.14 3.46
CA PRO A 589 10.06 4.72 2.39
C PRO A 589 11.01 3.60 2.87
N GLY A 590 10.95 2.44 2.21
CA GLY A 590 11.78 1.27 2.52
C GLY A 590 11.31 0.39 3.68
N GLY A 591 10.12 0.62 4.28
CA GLY A 591 9.61 -0.23 5.36
C GLY A 591 8.41 0.33 6.14
N ALA A 592 8.40 0.14 7.46
CA ALA A 592 7.34 0.61 8.35
C ALA A 592 7.88 0.95 9.76
N GLU A 593 7.17 1.79 10.50
CA GLU A 593 7.52 2.14 11.89
C GLU A 593 6.29 2.46 12.74
N GLY A 594 6.43 2.42 14.07
CA GLY A 594 5.33 2.74 14.98
C GLY A 594 5.60 2.43 16.44
N ARG A 595 4.56 2.06 17.19
CA ARG A 595 4.62 1.80 18.64
C ARG A 595 3.97 0.46 19.01
N PHE A 596 4.41 -0.12 20.12
CA PHE A 596 3.82 -1.31 20.73
C PHE A 596 3.55 -1.06 22.21
N GLU A 597 2.48 -1.65 22.73
CA GLU A 597 2.02 -1.50 24.11
C GLU A 597 1.53 -2.83 24.66
N GLY A 598 1.74 -3.05 25.96
CA GLY A 598 1.30 -4.26 26.66
C GLY A 598 1.91 -5.53 26.08
N ALA A 599 3.19 -5.46 25.65
CA ALA A 599 3.92 -6.63 25.25
C ALA A 599 4.24 -7.51 26.47
N ALA A 600 4.06 -8.81 26.32
CA ALA A 600 4.46 -9.80 27.27
C ALA A 600 5.01 -11.01 26.53
N GLY A 601 5.94 -11.73 27.13
CA GLY A 601 6.55 -12.87 26.49
C GLY A 601 7.35 -13.75 27.42
N ALA A 602 7.60 -14.96 26.95
CA ALA A 602 8.45 -15.94 27.60
C ALA A 602 9.37 -16.55 26.55
N ILE A 603 10.65 -16.69 26.89
CA ILE A 603 11.68 -17.24 26.01
C ILE A 603 11.85 -18.71 26.37
N GLY A 604 11.25 -19.62 25.60
CA GLY A 604 11.44 -21.08 25.71
C GLY A 604 11.71 -21.62 27.12
N ASN A 605 12.94 -22.11 27.34
CA ASN A 605 13.39 -22.74 28.60
C ASN A 605 13.94 -21.76 29.63
N VAL A 606 13.89 -20.44 29.39
CA VAL A 606 14.35 -19.44 30.34
C VAL A 606 13.20 -19.17 31.32
N PRO A 607 13.37 -19.44 32.63
CA PRO A 607 12.31 -19.31 33.63
C PRO A 607 12.09 -17.83 34.01
N LEU A 608 11.78 -16.97 33.03
CA LEU A 608 11.55 -15.54 33.21
C LEU A 608 10.29 -15.13 32.45
N ASP A 609 9.44 -14.37 33.13
CA ASP A 609 8.26 -13.74 32.55
C ASP A 609 8.54 -12.27 32.24
N LEU A 610 8.38 -11.90 30.98
CA LEU A 610 8.48 -10.53 30.50
C LEU A 610 7.07 -9.96 30.36
N THR A 611 6.77 -8.83 30.99
CA THR A 611 5.44 -8.20 30.96
C THR A 611 5.55 -6.68 30.85
N GLN A 612 4.43 -5.99 30.59
CA GLN A 612 4.35 -4.53 30.52
C GLN A 612 5.30 -3.88 29.49
N GLY A 613 5.71 -4.62 28.47
CA GLY A 613 6.57 -4.13 27.40
C GLY A 613 5.89 -3.02 26.60
N ALA A 614 6.54 -1.88 26.47
CA ALA A 614 6.06 -0.77 25.63
C ALA A 614 7.23 -0.01 25.00
N GLY A 615 7.01 0.60 23.83
CA GLY A 615 8.02 1.42 23.16
C GLY A 615 7.75 1.66 21.68
N ALA A 616 8.78 2.11 20.98
CA ALA A 616 8.77 2.33 19.53
C ALA A 616 9.39 1.14 18.79
N TRP A 617 8.93 0.88 17.56
CA TRP A 617 9.50 -0.12 16.67
C TRP A 617 9.72 0.45 15.26
N ARG A 618 10.73 -0.05 14.56
CA ARG A 618 11.03 0.35 13.17
C ARG A 618 11.57 -0.85 12.38
N PHE A 619 11.02 -1.07 11.19
CA PHE A 619 11.44 -2.11 10.26
C PHE A 619 11.79 -1.50 8.91
N VAL A 620 13.08 -1.37 8.61
CA VAL A 620 13.58 -0.78 7.34
C VAL A 620 14.80 -1.56 6.88
N GLY A 621 14.88 -1.86 5.57
CA GLY A 621 16.04 -2.53 4.99
C GLY A 621 16.28 -3.94 5.54
N GLY A 622 15.23 -4.63 6.01
CA GLY A 622 15.31 -5.98 6.59
C GLY A 622 15.81 -6.05 8.05
N ARG A 623 16.00 -4.91 8.71
CA ARG A 623 16.32 -4.81 10.14
C ARG A 623 15.10 -4.33 10.93
N LEU A 624 14.66 -5.12 11.91
CA LEU A 624 13.67 -4.71 12.92
C LEU A 624 14.41 -4.17 14.15
N SER A 625 14.09 -2.96 14.59
CA SER A 625 14.57 -2.40 15.86
C SER A 625 13.40 -2.04 16.77
N LEU A 626 13.58 -2.27 18.07
CA LEU A 626 12.67 -1.90 19.15
C LEU A 626 13.45 -1.00 20.10
N LYS A 627 12.86 0.14 20.45
CA LYS A 627 13.33 1.03 21.51
C LYS A 627 12.28 1.03 22.61
N GLY A 628 12.54 0.27 23.64
CA GLY A 628 11.70 0.08 24.81
C GLY A 628 11.74 1.26 25.77
N GLU A 629 10.59 1.53 26.36
CA GLU A 629 10.37 2.58 27.37
C GLU A 629 9.93 1.98 28.71
N ALA A 630 9.37 0.77 28.70
CA ALA A 630 8.99 0.02 29.88
C ALA A 630 9.02 -1.49 29.59
N LEU A 631 9.49 -2.26 30.56
CA LEU A 631 9.48 -3.72 30.60
C LEU A 631 9.58 -4.17 32.05
N ARG A 632 8.76 -5.13 32.46
CA ARG A 632 8.85 -5.78 33.76
C ARG A 632 9.35 -7.21 33.57
N VAL A 633 10.35 -7.59 34.36
CA VAL A 633 10.96 -8.93 34.35
C VAL A 633 10.68 -9.58 35.70
N ALA A 634 10.06 -10.75 35.69
CA ALA A 634 9.79 -11.54 36.89
C ALA A 634 10.33 -12.96 36.72
N ASP A 635 10.59 -13.63 37.83
CA ASP A 635 10.94 -15.05 37.85
C ASP A 635 9.69 -15.90 37.63
N ALA A 636 9.77 -16.91 36.76
CA ALA A 636 8.67 -17.82 36.49
C ALA A 636 8.64 -19.04 37.44
N ALA A 637 9.62 -19.17 38.36
CA ALA A 637 9.63 -20.21 39.38
C ALA A 637 8.49 -20.04 40.40
N ALA A 638 7.98 -21.15 40.93
CA ALA A 638 6.89 -21.15 41.92
C ALA A 638 7.27 -20.36 43.19
N GLU A 639 8.53 -20.48 43.61
CA GLU A 639 9.16 -19.59 44.58
C GLU A 639 10.11 -18.67 43.82
N ALA A 640 9.70 -17.42 43.62
CA ALA A 640 10.49 -16.45 42.87
C ALA A 640 11.83 -16.17 43.58
N ARG A 641 12.95 -16.35 42.85
CA ARG A 641 14.29 -16.11 43.39
C ARG A 641 14.61 -14.63 43.57
N PHE A 642 13.90 -13.75 42.85
CA PHE A 642 14.06 -12.30 42.94
C PHE A 642 12.71 -11.59 42.78
N GLU A 643 12.59 -10.41 43.39
CA GLU A 643 11.44 -9.52 43.25
C GLU A 643 11.41 -8.89 41.85
N PRO A 644 10.23 -8.68 41.23
CA PRO A 644 10.14 -8.20 39.85
C PRO A 644 10.91 -6.90 39.59
N LEU A 645 11.70 -6.89 38.52
CA LEU A 645 12.57 -5.78 38.11
C LEU A 645 11.98 -5.03 36.91
N ALA A 646 12.36 -3.76 36.74
CA ALA A 646 11.95 -2.93 35.60
C ALA A 646 13.16 -2.61 34.69
N ALA A 647 12.92 -2.56 33.37
CA ALA A 647 13.86 -2.05 32.37
C ALA A 647 13.18 -1.00 31.48
N ASN A 648 13.65 0.24 31.56
CA ASN A 648 13.04 1.40 30.89
C ASN A 648 13.82 1.91 29.67
N ASP A 649 14.94 1.25 29.35
CA ASP A 649 15.91 1.67 28.34
C ASP A 649 16.28 0.52 27.38
N PHE A 650 15.43 -0.52 27.28
CA PHE A 650 15.79 -1.70 26.52
C PHE A 650 15.81 -1.42 25.02
N VAL A 651 16.78 -2.00 24.32
CA VAL A 651 16.87 -1.97 22.86
C VAL A 651 16.90 -3.41 22.39
N LEU A 652 16.18 -3.71 21.31
CA LEU A 652 16.25 -5.00 20.62
C LEU A 652 16.42 -4.77 19.12
N THR A 653 17.27 -5.57 18.48
CA THR A 653 17.42 -5.60 17.03
C THR A 653 17.30 -7.04 16.52
N LEU A 654 16.54 -7.24 15.45
CA LEU A 654 16.48 -8.48 14.69
C LEU A 654 16.93 -8.21 13.26
N GLU A 655 18.02 -8.86 12.86
CA GLU A 655 18.61 -8.77 11.52
C GLU A 655 19.28 -10.10 11.14
N GLY A 656 19.07 -10.57 9.91
CA GLY A 656 19.75 -11.78 9.42
C GLY A 656 19.50 -13.04 10.26
N GLY A 657 18.43 -13.10 11.04
CA GLY A 657 18.14 -14.22 11.95
C GLY A 657 18.86 -14.14 13.31
N ARG A 658 19.55 -13.05 13.62
CA ARG A 658 20.15 -12.76 14.93
C ARG A 658 19.31 -11.73 15.68
N ILE A 659 19.03 -12.01 16.95
CA ILE A 659 18.43 -11.08 17.90
C ILE A 659 19.52 -10.61 18.85
N ASP A 660 19.74 -9.30 18.93
CA ASP A 660 20.55 -8.67 19.97
C ASP A 660 19.64 -7.79 20.82
N ALA A 661 19.73 -7.90 22.14
CA ALA A 661 19.01 -7.03 23.05
C ALA A 661 19.90 -6.55 24.20
N SER A 662 19.61 -5.37 24.72
CA SER A 662 20.30 -4.82 25.89
C SER A 662 19.37 -3.94 26.71
N GLY A 663 19.62 -3.81 28.01
CA GLY A 663 18.88 -2.89 28.88
C GLY A 663 19.41 -2.90 30.30
N THR A 664 18.85 -2.03 31.13
CA THR A 664 19.21 -1.88 32.54
C THR A 664 18.07 -2.34 33.43
N LEU A 665 18.32 -3.35 34.27
CA LEU A 665 17.39 -3.79 35.32
C LEU A 665 17.48 -2.87 36.53
N THR A 666 16.31 -2.46 37.03
CA THR A 666 16.14 -1.54 38.15
C THR A 666 15.10 -2.09 39.13
N ALA A 667 15.28 -1.79 40.41
CA ALA A 667 14.31 -2.10 41.45
C ALA A 667 13.13 -1.10 41.38
N PRO A 668 11.88 -1.52 41.14
CA PRO A 668 10.78 -0.59 40.87
C PRO A 668 10.48 0.38 42.03
N ALA A 669 10.64 -0.07 43.28
CA ALA A 669 10.29 0.72 44.46
C ALA A 669 11.29 1.87 44.73
N SER A 670 12.58 1.67 44.46
CA SER A 670 13.64 2.64 44.75
C SER A 670 14.24 3.30 43.50
N GLY A 671 13.99 2.74 42.31
CA GLY A 671 14.66 3.13 41.06
C GLY A 671 16.14 2.74 40.99
N ALA A 672 16.64 1.98 41.97
CA ALA A 672 18.05 1.62 42.04
C ALA A 672 18.46 0.66 40.91
N ARG A 673 19.63 0.90 40.31
CA ARG A 673 20.19 0.03 39.27
C ARG A 673 20.68 -1.28 39.87
N VAL A 674 20.17 -2.40 39.35
CA VAL A 674 20.50 -3.76 39.80
C VAL A 674 21.55 -4.40 38.90
N ALA A 675 21.30 -4.45 37.58
CA ALA A 675 22.22 -5.04 36.62
C ALA A 675 22.03 -4.48 35.21
N GLY A 676 23.11 -4.36 34.44
CA GLY A 676 23.03 -4.28 32.97
C GLY A 676 22.83 -5.67 32.38
N VAL A 677 22.07 -5.76 31.30
CA VAL A 677 21.79 -7.03 30.60
C VAL A 677 22.14 -6.87 29.13
N ARG A 678 22.84 -7.86 28.58
CA ARG A 678 23.07 -7.98 27.13
C ARG A 678 22.74 -9.40 26.70
N ILE A 679 21.93 -9.52 25.66
CA ILE A 679 21.38 -10.78 25.15
C ILE A 679 21.75 -10.90 23.68
N ALA A 680 22.20 -12.08 23.27
CA ALA A 680 22.37 -12.44 21.86
C ALA A 680 21.70 -13.79 21.60
N HIS A 681 20.97 -13.92 20.49
CA HIS A 681 20.26 -15.14 20.13
C HIS A 681 20.27 -15.37 18.62
N LEU A 682 20.50 -16.61 18.21
CA LEU A 682 20.47 -17.04 16.81
C LEU A 682 19.24 -17.91 16.55
N LEU A 683 18.35 -17.44 15.67
CA LEU A 683 17.09 -18.11 15.34
C LEU A 683 17.28 -19.45 14.62
N ALA A 684 18.36 -19.59 13.86
CA ALA A 684 18.63 -20.79 13.06
C ALA A 684 19.02 -22.00 13.93
N SER A 685 19.83 -21.77 14.96
CA SER A 685 20.26 -22.81 15.92
C SER A 685 19.40 -22.85 17.18
N GLY A 686 18.58 -21.82 17.46
CA GLY A 686 17.86 -21.69 18.72
C GLY A 686 18.77 -21.48 19.93
N SER A 687 20.03 -21.10 19.72
CA SER A 687 21.02 -20.90 20.80
C SER A 687 21.26 -19.43 21.09
N GLY A 688 21.68 -19.11 22.31
CA GLY A 688 22.00 -17.74 22.70
C GLY A 688 22.66 -17.64 24.06
N ASP A 689 23.02 -16.41 24.42
CA ASP A 689 23.64 -16.05 25.68
C ASP A 689 23.04 -14.75 26.23
N ALA A 690 23.02 -14.65 27.56
CA ALA A 690 22.70 -13.45 28.31
C ALA A 690 23.81 -13.18 29.32
N VAL A 691 24.38 -11.98 29.26
CA VAL A 691 25.39 -11.48 30.20
C VAL A 691 24.74 -10.46 31.12
N LEU A 692 24.81 -10.71 32.42
CA LEU A 692 24.35 -9.86 33.51
C LEU A 692 25.57 -9.16 34.11
N SER A 693 25.64 -7.84 34.05
CA SER A 693 26.75 -7.04 34.59
C SER A 693 26.27 -6.25 35.80
N VAL A 694 26.85 -6.52 36.97
CA VAL A 694 26.58 -5.79 38.21
C VAL A 694 27.78 -4.88 38.48
N ASP A 695 27.67 -3.61 38.10
CA ASP A 695 28.78 -2.66 38.20
C ASP A 695 29.06 -2.25 39.65
N ASN A 696 28.01 -1.84 40.38
CA ASN A 696 28.09 -1.38 41.77
C ASN A 696 26.69 -1.37 42.41
N LEU A 697 26.14 -2.54 42.71
CA LEU A 697 24.87 -2.64 43.43
C LEU A 697 25.11 -2.29 44.89
N ARG A 698 24.63 -1.12 45.31
CA ARG A 698 24.81 -0.60 46.68
C ARG A 698 23.59 -0.94 47.53
N PHE A 699 23.84 -1.51 48.71
CA PHE A 699 22.86 -1.68 49.77
C PHE A 699 23.11 -0.64 50.85
N ASP A 700 22.04 0.07 51.23
CA ASP A 700 22.01 1.13 52.24
C ASP A 700 20.56 1.37 52.70
N ASP A 701 20.30 2.42 53.47
CA ASP A 701 18.97 2.73 54.01
C ASP A 701 17.88 2.91 52.93
N LYS A 702 18.24 3.07 51.64
CA LYS A 702 17.31 3.20 50.50
C LYS A 702 17.02 1.90 49.77
N LEU A 703 17.95 0.94 49.81
CA LEU A 703 17.80 -0.36 49.18
C LEU A 703 18.40 -1.43 50.08
N GLN A 704 17.53 -2.28 50.62
CA GLN A 704 17.91 -3.46 51.37
C GLN A 704 17.79 -4.73 50.49
N PRO A 705 18.56 -5.80 50.76
CA PRO A 705 18.54 -7.02 49.94
C PRO A 705 17.18 -7.71 49.85
N ASP A 706 16.34 -7.61 50.88
CA ASP A 706 14.98 -8.14 50.93
C ASP A 706 14.04 -7.50 49.90
N ALA A 707 14.34 -6.27 49.47
CA ALA A 707 13.64 -5.60 48.37
C ALA A 707 13.97 -6.19 46.98
N LEU A 708 15.04 -6.99 46.87
CA LEU A 708 15.44 -7.67 45.63
C LEU A 708 15.17 -9.17 45.65
N THR A 709 15.13 -9.80 46.83
CA THR A 709 14.87 -11.24 46.94
C THR A 709 14.29 -11.57 48.32
N ARG A 710 13.29 -12.45 48.36
CA ARG A 710 12.75 -12.95 49.65
C ARG A 710 13.66 -13.97 50.32
N LEU A 711 14.66 -14.49 49.61
CA LEU A 711 15.55 -15.55 50.12
C LEU A 711 16.41 -15.09 51.30
N VAL A 712 16.56 -13.77 51.48
CA VAL A 712 17.33 -13.17 52.59
C VAL A 712 16.43 -12.69 53.73
N PHE A 713 15.11 -12.78 53.57
CA PHE A 713 14.14 -12.32 54.56
C PHE A 713 14.26 -13.13 55.85
N GLY A 714 14.53 -12.44 56.96
CA GLY A 714 14.76 -13.07 58.26
C GLY A 714 16.14 -13.73 58.44
N VAL A 715 17.04 -13.62 57.44
CA VAL A 715 18.42 -14.12 57.52
C VAL A 715 19.40 -12.99 57.77
N VAL A 716 19.27 -11.89 57.01
CA VAL A 716 20.08 -10.67 57.15
C VAL A 716 19.20 -9.42 57.09
N ALA A 717 19.62 -8.34 57.74
CA ALA A 717 18.99 -7.03 57.74
C ALA A 717 20.06 -5.93 57.85
N ASP A 718 19.67 -4.66 57.68
CA ASP A 718 20.52 -3.47 57.83
C ASP A 718 21.85 -3.55 57.06
N VAL A 719 21.79 -4.06 55.84
CA VAL A 719 22.97 -4.29 55.01
C VAL A 719 23.49 -2.95 54.47
N LYS A 720 24.78 -2.69 54.72
CA LYS A 720 25.53 -1.53 54.21
C LYS A 720 26.78 -2.03 53.49
N GLY A 721 26.76 -1.94 52.16
CA GLY A 721 27.86 -2.47 51.35
C GLY A 721 27.59 -2.39 49.86
N SER A 722 28.48 -2.98 49.07
CA SER A 722 28.27 -3.10 47.63
C SER A 722 28.59 -4.49 47.11
N VAL A 723 27.92 -4.83 46.01
CA VAL A 723 28.13 -6.06 45.24
C VAL A 723 28.54 -5.68 43.82
N THR A 724 29.60 -6.32 43.32
CA THR A 724 30.04 -6.22 41.93
C THR A 724 30.21 -7.61 41.34
N GLY A 725 29.99 -7.78 40.04
CA GLY A 725 30.09 -9.10 39.44
C GLY A 725 29.56 -9.23 38.03
N THR A 726 29.63 -10.46 37.52
CA THR A 726 29.08 -10.82 36.21
C THR A 726 28.46 -12.21 36.29
N GLY A 727 27.27 -12.37 35.70
CA GLY A 727 26.62 -13.65 35.50
C GLY A 727 26.44 -13.94 34.01
N ASN A 728 26.60 -15.20 33.62
CA ASN A 728 26.40 -15.66 32.25
C ASN A 728 25.33 -16.74 32.24
N ILE A 729 24.38 -16.62 31.31
CA ILE A 729 23.36 -17.63 31.05
C ILE A 729 23.49 -18.00 29.58
N ARG A 730 23.62 -19.29 29.29
CA ARG A 730 23.74 -19.83 27.92
C ARG A 730 22.65 -20.85 27.69
N TRP A 731 21.97 -20.77 26.55
CA TRP A 731 20.95 -21.75 26.15
C TRP A 731 21.20 -22.29 24.75
N SER A 732 20.80 -23.54 24.56
CA SER A 732 20.79 -24.26 23.29
C SER A 732 19.54 -25.13 23.17
N PRO A 733 19.33 -25.79 22.03
CA PRO A 733 18.37 -26.89 21.92
C PRO A 733 18.64 -28.09 22.82
N ASP A 734 19.65 -28.11 23.67
CA ASP A 734 19.89 -29.21 24.62
C ASP A 734 19.56 -28.82 26.07
N GLY A 735 19.57 -27.53 26.40
CA GLY A 735 19.29 -27.07 27.76
C GLY A 735 19.76 -25.64 28.04
N VAL A 736 19.76 -25.29 29.33
CA VAL A 736 20.25 -24.00 29.84
C VAL A 736 21.37 -24.28 30.84
N THR A 737 22.48 -23.56 30.72
CA THR A 737 23.62 -23.57 31.66
C THR A 737 23.87 -22.15 32.15
N SER A 738 24.33 -21.98 33.38
CA SER A 738 24.63 -20.65 33.93
C SER A 738 25.82 -20.65 34.86
N ASP A 739 26.57 -19.55 34.90
CA ASP A 739 27.74 -19.36 35.75
C ASP A 739 27.84 -17.89 36.17
N GLY A 740 28.70 -17.57 37.14
CA GLY A 740 28.91 -16.18 37.53
C GLY A 740 29.91 -15.98 38.64
N VAL A 741 30.41 -14.76 38.78
CA VAL A 741 31.34 -14.38 39.85
C VAL A 741 30.87 -13.06 40.47
N PHE A 742 30.66 -13.07 41.78
CA PHE A 742 30.20 -11.91 42.54
C PHE A 742 31.12 -11.64 43.72
N ARG A 743 31.35 -10.37 44.03
CA ARG A 743 32.25 -9.90 45.07
C ARG A 743 31.59 -8.87 45.95
N THR A 744 32.00 -8.87 47.20
CA THR A 744 31.67 -7.81 48.15
C THR A 744 32.91 -7.47 48.97
N ALA A 745 33.02 -6.22 49.41
CA ALA A 745 34.16 -5.72 50.17
C ALA A 745 33.67 -4.84 51.32
N GLY A 746 33.99 -5.24 52.54
CA GLY A 746 33.70 -4.46 53.75
C GLY A 746 32.22 -4.27 54.03
N THR A 747 31.38 -5.27 53.75
CA THR A 747 29.92 -5.16 53.97
C THR A 747 29.57 -5.36 55.44
N ASP A 748 28.78 -4.44 55.97
CA ASP A 748 28.19 -4.54 57.30
C ASP A 748 26.74 -5.07 57.18
N LEU A 749 26.32 -5.94 58.10
CA LEU A 749 24.96 -6.49 58.13
C LEU A 749 24.57 -6.94 59.54
N ALA A 750 23.28 -6.98 59.82
CA ALA A 750 22.70 -7.65 60.99
C ALA A 750 22.27 -9.06 60.61
N ALA A 751 22.91 -10.09 61.16
CA ALA A 751 22.51 -11.48 60.97
C ALA A 751 21.68 -11.99 62.16
N ALA A 752 21.02 -13.14 61.99
CA ALA A 752 20.28 -13.81 63.08
C ALA A 752 21.15 -14.15 64.31
N PHE A 753 22.47 -14.27 64.11
CA PHE A 753 23.46 -14.50 65.18
C PHE A 753 24.18 -13.20 65.61
N GLY A 754 23.66 -12.02 65.29
CA GLY A 754 24.24 -10.73 65.71
C GLY A 754 24.84 -9.90 64.57
N PRO A 755 25.27 -8.65 64.86
CA PRO A 755 25.87 -7.75 63.88
C PRO A 755 27.21 -8.28 63.38
N VAL A 756 27.42 -8.13 62.07
CA VAL A 756 28.61 -8.49 61.32
C VAL A 756 29.17 -7.23 60.70
N SER A 757 30.47 -7.00 60.85
CA SER A 757 31.18 -5.86 60.23
C SER A 757 32.30 -6.33 59.32
N GLY A 758 32.48 -5.63 58.21
CA GLY A 758 33.61 -5.82 57.30
C GLY A 758 33.62 -7.12 56.49
N LEU A 759 32.46 -7.71 56.18
CA LEU A 759 32.37 -8.94 55.39
C LEU A 759 32.93 -8.72 53.97
N SER A 760 33.91 -9.52 53.58
CA SER A 760 34.51 -9.49 52.25
C SER A 760 34.65 -10.90 51.68
N GLY A 761 34.49 -11.05 50.37
CA GLY A 761 34.63 -12.35 49.72
C GLY A 761 34.26 -12.35 48.24
N GLU A 762 34.61 -13.45 47.58
CA GLU A 762 34.27 -13.76 46.19
C GLU A 762 33.53 -15.09 46.13
N ILE A 763 32.37 -15.11 45.47
CA ILE A 763 31.57 -16.30 45.25
C ILE A 763 31.55 -16.61 43.75
N ARG A 764 31.88 -17.86 43.39
CA ARG A 764 31.86 -18.38 42.01
C ARG A 764 30.73 -19.40 41.85
N PHE A 765 29.75 -19.06 41.03
CA PHE A 765 28.62 -19.92 40.70
C PHE A 765 28.98 -20.85 39.52
N THR A 766 28.79 -22.15 39.73
CA THR A 766 28.82 -23.17 38.67
C THR A 766 27.43 -23.40 38.06
N ASP A 767 26.39 -23.00 38.79
CA ASP A 767 25.01 -22.89 38.32
C ASP A 767 24.33 -21.71 39.03
N LEU A 768 24.31 -20.54 38.37
CA LEU A 768 23.72 -19.32 38.92
C LEU A 768 22.19 -19.46 39.11
N LEU A 769 21.50 -20.07 38.14
CA LEU A 769 20.05 -20.27 38.18
C LEU A 769 19.64 -21.29 39.25
N GLY A 770 20.44 -22.34 39.44
CA GLY A 770 20.25 -23.35 40.48
C GLY A 770 20.86 -23.00 41.85
N LEU A 771 21.49 -21.83 41.99
CA LEU A 771 22.18 -21.37 43.20
C LEU A 771 23.22 -22.39 43.71
N LYS A 772 24.14 -22.83 42.83
CA LYS A 772 25.27 -23.71 43.18
C LYS A 772 26.60 -23.03 42.94
N THR A 773 27.53 -23.21 43.87
CA THR A 773 28.84 -22.56 43.83
C THR A 773 29.98 -23.55 44.01
N GLU A 774 31.18 -23.13 43.63
CA GLU A 774 32.42 -23.70 44.16
C GLU A 774 32.57 -23.34 45.64
N THR A 775 33.58 -23.91 46.33
CA THR A 775 33.95 -23.48 47.68
C THR A 775 34.41 -22.02 47.66
N ALA A 776 33.70 -21.19 48.41
CA ALA A 776 33.97 -19.78 48.62
C ALA A 776 34.55 -19.54 50.03
N VAL A 777 35.35 -18.48 50.16
CA VAL A 777 35.94 -18.03 51.42
C VAL A 777 35.41 -16.64 51.72
N GLY A 778 34.78 -16.47 52.88
CA GLY A 778 34.36 -15.17 53.42
C GLY A 778 35.26 -14.77 54.58
N THR A 779 35.83 -13.57 54.52
CA THR A 779 36.59 -12.96 55.63
C THR A 779 35.70 -11.96 56.35
N ILE A 780 35.70 -12.00 57.68
CA ILE A 780 34.84 -11.18 58.53
C ILE A 780 35.71 -10.43 59.54
N ALA A 781 35.60 -9.10 59.57
CA ALA A 781 36.39 -8.29 60.50
C ALA A 781 35.91 -8.47 61.95
N SER A 782 34.59 -8.45 62.17
CA SER A 782 34.00 -8.71 63.49
C SER A 782 32.59 -9.31 63.38
N VAL A 783 32.25 -10.23 64.29
CA VAL A 783 30.90 -10.75 64.51
C VAL A 783 30.60 -10.72 66.01
N ASN A 784 29.41 -10.29 66.42
CA ASN A 784 29.05 -10.23 67.83
C ASN A 784 27.70 -10.91 68.15
N PRO A 785 27.67 -12.24 68.39
CA PRO A 785 26.50 -12.96 68.90
C PRO A 785 26.16 -12.72 70.37
N GLY A 786 26.74 -11.69 71.00
CA GLY A 786 26.77 -11.46 72.45
C GLY A 786 28.20 -11.45 73.00
N ILE A 787 29.13 -12.13 72.30
CA ILE A 787 30.57 -12.08 72.55
C ILE A 787 31.27 -11.75 71.23
N PRO A 788 32.00 -10.62 71.14
CA PRO A 788 32.64 -10.23 69.91
C PRO A 788 33.80 -11.19 69.55
N VAL A 789 33.77 -11.70 68.32
CA VAL A 789 34.86 -12.46 67.71
C VAL A 789 35.36 -11.72 66.48
N GLU A 790 36.67 -11.60 66.35
CA GLU A 790 37.32 -10.77 65.32
C GLU A 790 38.10 -11.64 64.32
N ASN A 791 38.31 -11.09 63.11
CA ASN A 791 39.20 -11.64 62.09
C ASN A 791 38.91 -13.11 61.73
N GLY A 792 37.65 -13.40 61.41
CA GLY A 792 37.17 -14.72 61.04
C GLY A 792 37.34 -15.06 59.56
N GLU A 793 37.59 -16.34 59.26
CA GLU A 793 37.49 -16.92 57.92
C GLU A 793 36.44 -18.04 57.92
N VAL A 794 35.50 -18.02 56.98
CA VAL A 794 34.49 -19.09 56.79
C VAL A 794 34.55 -19.63 55.37
N ARG A 795 34.63 -20.95 55.24
CA ARG A 795 34.57 -21.68 53.98
C ARG A 795 33.20 -22.30 53.80
N TYR A 796 32.57 -22.02 52.67
CA TYR A 796 31.21 -22.46 52.40
C TYR A 796 30.96 -22.64 50.90
N ARG A 797 29.94 -23.41 50.56
CA ARG A 797 29.42 -23.49 49.18
C ARG A 797 27.91 -23.63 49.18
N LEU A 798 27.27 -23.04 48.18
CA LEU A 798 25.86 -23.23 47.92
C LEU A 798 25.66 -24.55 47.16
N ILE A 799 24.74 -25.38 47.62
CA ILE A 799 24.47 -26.72 47.04
C ILE A 799 23.12 -26.79 46.31
N GLY A 800 22.44 -25.66 46.17
CA GLY A 800 21.10 -25.55 45.60
C GLY A 800 19.98 -25.72 46.63
N GLU A 801 18.73 -25.52 46.20
CA GLU A 801 17.53 -25.66 47.04
C GLU A 801 17.60 -24.85 48.35
N GLN A 802 18.18 -23.65 48.30
CA GLN A 802 18.36 -22.77 49.47
C GLN A 802 19.20 -23.38 50.60
N ARG A 803 20.10 -24.32 50.28
CA ARG A 803 21.01 -24.94 51.26
C ARG A 803 22.46 -24.46 51.10
N VAL A 804 23.12 -24.24 52.23
CA VAL A 804 24.54 -23.85 52.33
C VAL A 804 25.29 -24.98 53.03
N ALA A 805 26.31 -25.54 52.37
CA ALA A 805 27.28 -26.38 53.04
C ALA A 805 28.38 -25.50 53.60
N VAL A 806 28.44 -25.36 54.92
CA VAL A 806 29.58 -24.77 55.62
C VAL A 806 30.63 -25.86 55.74
N GLU A 807 31.80 -25.65 55.16
CA GLU A 807 32.91 -26.61 55.14
C GLU A 807 33.85 -26.41 56.34
N GLY A 808 33.81 -25.21 56.93
CA GLY A 808 34.45 -24.91 58.20
C GLY A 808 34.62 -23.42 58.39
N GLY A 809 34.92 -23.00 59.61
CA GLY A 809 35.29 -21.61 59.90
C GLY A 809 36.36 -21.55 60.98
N ARG A 810 37.13 -20.49 61.02
CA ARG A 810 38.19 -20.30 62.01
C ARG A 810 38.28 -18.83 62.42
N TRP A 811 38.29 -18.60 63.73
CA TRP A 811 38.51 -17.29 64.34
C TRP A 811 39.65 -17.41 65.37
N PRO A 812 40.59 -16.45 65.41
CA PRO A 812 41.42 -16.23 66.59
C PRO A 812 40.51 -15.89 67.78
N PHE A 813 40.64 -16.61 68.89
CA PHE A 813 39.74 -16.43 70.03
C PHE A 813 40.49 -16.67 71.36
N ALA A 814 40.52 -15.66 72.25
CA ALA A 814 41.14 -15.74 73.58
C ALA A 814 42.51 -16.48 73.62
N GLY A 815 43.45 -16.07 72.76
CA GLY A 815 44.80 -16.65 72.67
C GLY A 815 44.90 -18.01 71.94
N GLY A 816 43.77 -18.66 71.67
CA GLY A 816 43.64 -19.90 70.91
C GLY A 816 42.85 -19.72 69.61
N ALA A 817 42.03 -20.71 69.25
CA ALA A 817 41.17 -20.64 68.09
C ALA A 817 39.76 -21.19 68.37
N MET A 818 38.76 -20.58 67.73
CA MET A 818 37.41 -21.11 67.62
C MET A 818 37.20 -21.62 66.20
N ILE A 819 36.78 -22.87 66.05
CA ILE A 819 36.63 -23.57 64.77
C ILE A 819 35.17 -23.96 64.60
N LEU A 820 34.52 -23.50 63.53
CA LEU A 820 33.20 -23.98 63.15
C LEU A 820 33.33 -25.32 62.42
N GLU A 821 32.65 -26.35 62.91
CA GLU A 821 32.62 -27.67 62.29
C GLU A 821 31.76 -27.68 61.02
N PRO A 822 32.05 -28.57 60.06
CA PRO A 822 31.27 -28.68 58.84
C PRO A 822 29.79 -28.99 59.13
N THR A 823 28.89 -28.26 58.49
CA THR A 823 27.43 -28.46 58.65
C THR A 823 26.68 -28.04 57.38
N ILE A 824 25.45 -28.50 57.22
CA ILE A 824 24.56 -28.07 56.15
C ILE A 824 23.44 -27.23 56.78
N LEU A 825 23.35 -25.97 56.34
CA LEU A 825 22.32 -25.04 56.76
C LEU A 825 21.23 -25.00 55.69
N ASP A 826 19.99 -25.17 56.13
CA ASP A 826 18.79 -24.89 55.33
C ASP A 826 18.37 -23.45 55.59
N LEU A 827 18.38 -22.61 54.55
CA LEU A 827 18.02 -21.20 54.65
C LEU A 827 16.52 -20.95 54.49
N SER A 828 15.70 -21.98 54.22
CA SER A 828 14.26 -21.85 54.19
C SER A 828 13.69 -21.39 55.55
N SER A 829 12.55 -20.72 55.53
CA SER A 829 11.94 -20.14 56.73
C SER A 829 11.52 -21.22 57.73
N GLY A 830 11.67 -20.94 59.03
CA GLY A 830 11.21 -21.81 60.12
C GLY A 830 12.07 -23.04 60.44
N LYS A 831 13.28 -23.18 59.87
CA LYS A 831 14.21 -24.29 60.21
C LYS A 831 15.24 -23.89 61.27
N GLU A 832 15.48 -24.79 62.23
CA GLU A 832 16.55 -24.65 63.22
C GLU A 832 17.93 -24.82 62.54
N ARG A 833 18.84 -23.90 62.82
CA ARG A 833 20.20 -23.88 62.26
C ARG A 833 21.18 -24.34 63.33
N ARG A 834 21.78 -25.51 63.11
CA ARG A 834 22.72 -26.14 64.05
C ARG A 834 24.16 -25.88 63.62
N LEU A 835 24.92 -25.21 64.48
CA LEU A 835 26.32 -24.84 64.28
C LEU A 835 27.14 -25.34 65.47
N THR A 836 28.13 -26.19 65.25
CA THR A 836 28.99 -26.69 66.33
C THR A 836 30.33 -25.97 66.29
N PHE A 837 30.65 -25.19 67.32
CA PHE A 837 31.94 -24.52 67.43
C PHE A 837 32.87 -25.30 68.35
N ARG A 838 34.01 -25.74 67.82
CA ARG A 838 35.08 -26.36 68.59
C ARG A 838 36.09 -25.31 69.00
N VAL A 839 36.36 -25.23 70.29
CA VAL A 839 37.33 -24.32 70.88
C VAL A 839 38.62 -25.08 71.11
N GLU A 840 39.75 -24.55 70.64
CA GLU A 840 41.07 -25.14 70.77
C GLU A 840 42.05 -24.17 71.44
N GLY A 841 42.68 -24.61 72.52
CA GLY A 841 43.84 -23.92 73.09
C GLY A 841 43.50 -22.56 73.67
N VAL A 842 42.28 -22.35 74.13
CA VAL A 842 41.82 -21.05 74.62
C VAL A 842 42.30 -20.79 76.03
N ASP A 843 42.90 -19.62 76.25
CA ASP A 843 43.37 -19.18 77.56
C ASP A 843 42.20 -18.81 78.47
N ALA A 844 42.21 -19.34 79.70
CA ALA A 844 41.19 -19.13 80.72
C ALA A 844 40.98 -17.66 81.07
N ALA A 845 42.07 -16.89 81.19
CA ALA A 845 42.00 -15.49 81.58
C ALA A 845 41.45 -14.65 80.41
N GLY A 846 41.91 -14.92 79.19
CA GLY A 846 41.38 -14.32 77.96
C GLY A 846 39.90 -14.63 77.75
N PHE A 847 39.47 -15.87 78.00
CA PHE A 847 38.08 -16.28 77.91
C PHE A 847 37.23 -15.56 78.97
N LEU A 848 37.62 -15.55 80.24
CA LEU A 848 36.86 -14.84 81.29
C LEU A 848 36.81 -13.32 81.09
N GLN A 849 37.87 -12.71 80.54
CA GLN A 849 37.89 -11.29 80.18
C GLN A 849 36.88 -10.96 79.08
N GLN A 850 36.74 -11.83 78.07
CA GLN A 850 35.76 -11.64 77.00
C GLN A 850 34.31 -11.75 77.48
N PHE A 851 34.08 -12.43 78.61
CA PHE A 851 32.77 -12.63 79.22
C PHE A 851 32.47 -11.64 80.37
N ASP A 852 33.37 -10.68 80.62
CA ASP A 852 33.25 -9.64 81.66
C ASP A 852 32.99 -10.17 83.09
N PHE A 853 33.53 -11.35 83.42
CA PHE A 853 33.44 -11.91 84.76
C PHE A 853 34.44 -11.24 85.72
N SER A 854 34.12 -10.05 86.22
CA SER A 854 35.00 -9.29 87.14
C SER A 854 35.24 -9.95 88.51
N ASN A 855 34.38 -10.89 88.91
CA ASN A 855 34.43 -11.56 90.21
C ASN A 855 35.12 -12.93 90.20
N LEU A 856 35.71 -13.34 89.07
CA LEU A 856 36.33 -14.66 88.88
C LEU A 856 37.64 -14.52 88.10
N ASN A 857 38.74 -14.97 88.68
CA ASN A 857 40.01 -15.14 87.99
C ASN A 857 40.29 -16.62 87.77
N ALA A 858 40.63 -17.01 86.54
CA ALA A 858 41.07 -18.37 86.25
C ALA A 858 42.33 -18.39 85.36
N THR A 859 43.15 -19.41 85.55
CA THR A 859 44.29 -19.76 84.69
C THR A 859 44.09 -21.16 84.11
N GLY A 860 44.70 -21.46 82.97
CA GLY A 860 44.60 -22.76 82.31
C GLY A 860 44.25 -22.63 80.83
N THR A 861 44.38 -23.72 80.07
CA THR A 861 44.04 -23.76 78.65
C THR A 861 42.88 -24.72 78.43
N PHE A 862 41.84 -24.30 77.71
CA PHE A 862 40.63 -25.06 77.48
C PHE A 862 40.47 -25.50 76.03
N ASP A 863 40.01 -26.75 75.86
CA ASP A 863 39.45 -27.26 74.61
C ASP A 863 37.98 -27.62 74.83
N GLY A 864 37.18 -27.61 73.78
CA GLY A 864 35.80 -28.05 73.93
C GLY A 864 34.93 -27.86 72.70
N THR A 865 33.64 -28.15 72.85
CA THR A 865 32.62 -28.06 71.80
C THR A 865 31.42 -27.28 72.30
N LEU A 866 30.96 -26.32 71.51
CA LEU A 866 29.82 -25.46 71.77
C LEU A 866 28.79 -25.67 70.65
N PRO A 867 27.90 -26.66 70.77
CA PRO A 867 26.78 -26.81 69.83
C PRO A 867 25.78 -25.67 70.06
N MET A 868 25.57 -24.89 69.02
CA MET A 868 24.67 -23.76 68.98
C MET A 868 23.49 -24.05 68.06
N ILE A 869 22.29 -23.69 68.50
CA ILE A 869 21.07 -23.75 67.70
C ILE A 869 20.51 -22.34 67.58
N PHE A 870 20.27 -21.91 66.33
CA PHE A 870 19.64 -20.63 66.02
C PHE A 870 18.28 -20.87 65.36
N ASP A 871 17.23 -20.27 65.92
CA ASP A 871 15.88 -20.27 65.38
C ASP A 871 15.22 -18.89 65.52
N GLU A 872 13.92 -18.79 65.31
CA GLU A 872 13.16 -17.53 65.40
C GLU A 872 13.16 -16.89 66.80
N ARG A 873 13.54 -17.64 67.84
CA ARG A 873 13.59 -17.20 69.24
C ARG A 873 14.99 -16.75 69.68
N GLY A 874 15.98 -16.80 68.78
CA GLY A 874 17.37 -16.45 69.06
C GLY A 874 18.32 -17.64 69.05
N GLY A 875 19.57 -17.39 69.46
CA GLY A 875 20.60 -18.42 69.56
C GLY A 875 20.66 -19.03 70.95
N ARG A 876 20.92 -20.33 71.06
CA ARG A 876 21.15 -21.03 72.33
C ARG A 876 22.28 -22.05 72.21
N ILE A 877 22.97 -22.29 73.33
CA ILE A 877 23.93 -23.38 73.46
C ILE A 877 23.21 -24.59 74.04
N GLU A 878 23.36 -25.75 73.40
CA GLU A 878 22.88 -27.04 73.90
C GLU A 878 24.07 -28.00 74.10
N ASN A 879 24.26 -28.44 75.34
CA ASN A 879 25.30 -29.38 75.76
C ASN A 879 26.72 -28.92 75.41
N GLY A 880 26.98 -27.61 75.50
CA GLY A 880 28.33 -27.06 75.34
C GLY A 880 29.26 -27.65 76.40
N ARG A 881 30.46 -28.08 76.04
CA ARG A 881 31.42 -28.72 76.95
C ARG A 881 32.80 -28.12 76.75
N LEU A 882 33.42 -27.62 77.81
CA LEU A 882 34.82 -27.16 77.82
C LEU A 882 35.60 -27.96 78.88
N THR A 883 36.78 -28.43 78.51
CA THR A 883 37.66 -29.23 79.36
C THR A 883 39.05 -28.62 79.37
N VAL A 884 39.67 -28.51 80.56
CA VAL A 884 41.05 -28.02 80.67
C VAL A 884 42.04 -29.07 80.15
N ARG A 885 43.10 -28.61 79.48
CA ARG A 885 44.25 -29.44 79.07
C ARG A 885 45.06 -29.95 80.27
N GLU A 886 45.91 -30.94 79.99
CA GLU A 886 46.88 -31.47 80.94
C GLU A 886 47.81 -30.36 81.45
N GLY A 887 47.97 -30.27 82.78
CA GLY A 887 48.61 -29.14 83.47
C GLY A 887 47.67 -28.40 84.43
N GLY A 888 46.35 -28.49 84.21
CA GLY A 888 45.34 -27.93 85.09
C GLY A 888 45.34 -26.39 85.13
N GLY A 889 44.83 -25.83 86.22
CA GLY A 889 44.72 -24.38 86.37
C GLY A 889 44.35 -23.95 87.79
N THR A 890 44.21 -22.64 87.99
CA THR A 890 43.71 -22.05 89.23
C THR A 890 42.39 -21.33 88.98
N LEU A 891 41.51 -21.33 89.98
CA LEU A 891 40.26 -20.57 90.01
C LEU A 891 40.20 -19.80 91.34
N ALA A 892 39.92 -18.51 91.27
CA ALA A 892 39.76 -17.65 92.43
C ALA A 892 38.49 -16.81 92.27
N TYR A 893 37.53 -17.00 93.19
CA TYR A 893 36.36 -16.12 93.32
C TYR A 893 36.69 -14.89 94.17
N VAL A 894 36.44 -13.70 93.63
CA VAL A 894 36.82 -12.39 94.20
C VAL A 894 35.61 -11.52 94.59
N GLY A 895 34.37 -12.00 94.39
CA GLY A 895 33.15 -11.23 94.67
C GLY A 895 32.78 -11.08 96.15
N ALA A 896 32.02 -10.03 96.49
CA ALA A 896 31.42 -9.82 97.81
C ALA A 896 30.28 -10.82 98.08
N VAL A 897 30.17 -11.32 99.32
CA VAL A 897 29.27 -12.42 99.70
C VAL A 897 28.08 -11.89 100.50
N SER A 898 26.85 -12.25 100.15
CA SER A 898 25.71 -12.22 101.09
C SER A 898 25.69 -13.54 101.86
N GLN A 899 26.01 -13.50 103.16
CA GLN A 899 26.15 -14.69 104.01
C GLN A 899 24.85 -15.07 104.74
N GLU A 900 23.80 -15.44 104.02
CA GLU A 900 22.62 -16.04 104.68
C GLU A 900 22.60 -17.57 104.46
N ASN A 901 22.74 -18.31 105.57
CA ASN A 901 22.53 -19.75 105.73
C ASN A 901 23.40 -20.74 104.91
N LEU A 902 24.72 -20.54 104.93
CA LEU A 902 25.67 -21.60 104.54
C LEU A 902 26.11 -22.37 105.79
N GLY A 903 25.56 -23.57 106.03
CA GLY A 903 26.01 -24.46 107.11
C GLY A 903 27.51 -24.81 107.04
N THR A 904 28.03 -25.63 107.97
CA THR A 904 29.46 -25.94 108.13
C THR A 904 30.14 -26.41 106.83
N TRP A 905 29.46 -27.26 106.06
CA TRP A 905 29.94 -27.77 104.77
C TRP A 905 29.87 -26.73 103.65
N GLY A 906 28.89 -25.82 103.67
CA GLY A 906 28.76 -24.72 102.71
C GLY A 906 29.88 -23.68 102.88
N ASN A 907 30.22 -23.32 104.12
CA ASN A 907 31.35 -22.44 104.42
C ASN A 907 32.69 -23.04 104.00
N LEU A 908 32.89 -24.36 104.18
CA LEU A 908 34.09 -25.06 103.72
C LEU A 908 34.21 -25.05 102.19
N ALA A 909 33.12 -25.32 101.48
CA ALA A 909 33.06 -25.24 100.02
C ALA A 909 33.36 -23.83 99.49
N PHE A 910 32.82 -22.79 100.15
CA PHE A 910 33.05 -21.41 99.75
C PHE A 910 34.49 -20.92 99.99
N GLN A 911 35.10 -21.30 101.11
CA GLN A 911 36.52 -21.00 101.38
C GLN A 911 37.45 -21.72 100.39
N ALA A 912 37.08 -22.91 99.91
CA ALA A 912 37.83 -23.59 98.85
C ALA A 912 37.76 -22.86 97.51
N LEU A 913 36.65 -22.16 97.20
CA LEU A 913 36.47 -21.40 95.96
C LEU A 913 37.26 -20.08 95.90
N LYS A 914 37.73 -19.54 97.03
CA LYS A 914 38.57 -18.32 97.06
C LYS A 914 39.96 -18.54 96.45
N SER A 915 40.49 -19.77 96.52
CA SER A 915 41.77 -20.15 95.93
C SER A 915 41.80 -21.66 95.70
N LEU A 916 41.46 -22.07 94.48
CA LEU A 916 41.30 -23.46 94.08
C LEU A 916 42.28 -23.81 92.98
N ARG A 917 43.09 -24.87 93.16
CA ARG A 917 43.88 -25.46 92.07
C ARG A 917 43.20 -26.75 91.60
N TYR A 918 42.98 -26.87 90.30
CA TYR A 918 42.31 -28.01 89.68
C TYR A 918 43.23 -28.69 88.66
N GLN A 919 43.18 -30.01 88.60
CA GLN A 919 43.87 -30.79 87.57
C GLN A 919 42.97 -31.10 86.38
N ARG A 920 41.67 -31.31 86.65
CA ARG A 920 40.63 -31.52 85.64
C ARG A 920 39.45 -30.60 85.94
N LEU A 921 39.04 -29.83 84.94
CA LEU A 921 37.87 -28.98 84.97
C LEU A 921 37.02 -29.31 83.74
N ASN A 922 35.75 -29.61 83.96
CA ASN A 922 34.76 -29.75 82.90
C ASN A 922 33.65 -28.72 83.14
N LEU A 923 33.40 -27.87 82.16
CA LEU A 923 32.32 -26.90 82.13
C LEU A 923 31.27 -27.39 81.14
N THR A 924 30.01 -27.47 81.56
CA THR A 924 28.88 -27.69 80.66
C THR A 924 28.06 -26.42 80.58
N LEU A 925 27.82 -25.90 79.38
CA LEU A 925 27.13 -24.64 79.11
C LEU A 925 25.80 -24.94 78.40
N ASN A 926 24.70 -24.45 78.96
CA ASN A 926 23.37 -24.57 78.38
C ASN A 926 22.58 -23.28 78.57
N GLY A 927 21.89 -22.80 77.53
CA GLY A 927 20.98 -21.67 77.65
C GLY A 927 20.97 -20.74 76.44
N PRO A 928 20.01 -19.80 76.39
CA PRO A 928 19.96 -18.75 75.37
C PRO A 928 21.18 -17.83 75.48
N LEU A 929 21.70 -17.38 74.33
CA LEU A 929 22.87 -16.49 74.23
C LEU A 929 22.59 -15.08 74.78
N ASP A 930 21.32 -14.68 74.83
CA ASP A 930 20.81 -13.38 75.27
C ASP A 930 20.04 -13.44 76.59
N GLY A 931 20.03 -14.60 77.28
CA GLY A 931 19.23 -14.82 78.49
C GLY A 931 20.01 -15.44 79.65
N GLU A 932 19.33 -16.22 80.49
CA GLU A 932 19.96 -16.93 81.61
C GLU A 932 20.71 -18.17 81.13
N MET A 933 22.03 -18.16 81.29
CA MET A 933 22.89 -19.32 81.01
C MET A 933 23.08 -20.17 82.27
N VAL A 934 22.92 -21.48 82.10
CA VAL A 934 23.21 -22.50 83.11
C VAL A 934 24.58 -23.08 82.83
N THR A 935 25.54 -22.80 83.72
CA THR A 935 26.90 -23.33 83.66
C THR A 935 27.08 -24.37 84.76
N GLU A 936 27.25 -25.63 84.37
CA GLU A 936 27.57 -26.73 85.29
C GLU A 936 29.08 -26.97 85.29
N ILE A 937 29.71 -26.78 86.44
CA ILE A 937 31.15 -26.85 86.62
C ILE A 937 31.47 -28.09 87.45
N ARG A 938 32.28 -28.98 86.91
CA ARG A 938 32.77 -30.17 87.60
C ARG A 938 34.29 -30.11 87.77
N PHE A 939 34.72 -30.07 89.02
CA PHE A 939 36.12 -30.08 89.42
C PHE A 939 36.56 -31.48 89.84
N ALA A 940 37.75 -31.92 89.43
CA ALA A 940 38.36 -33.16 89.93
C ALA A 940 39.87 -32.99 90.15
N GLY A 941 40.41 -33.63 91.20
CA GLY A 941 41.82 -33.51 91.58
C GLY A 941 42.13 -32.17 92.26
N VAL A 942 41.26 -31.75 93.18
CA VAL A 942 41.30 -30.42 93.81
C VAL A 942 42.28 -30.40 94.97
N THR A 943 43.18 -29.42 94.98
CA THR A 943 44.05 -29.09 96.12
C THR A 943 43.88 -27.61 96.47
N GLN A 944 43.87 -27.27 97.77
CA GLN A 944 43.83 -25.87 98.21
C GLN A 944 45.07 -25.10 97.72
N GLY A 945 44.86 -23.92 97.13
CA GLY A 945 45.94 -23.03 96.69
C GLY A 945 46.58 -22.25 97.86
N GLU A 946 47.70 -21.59 97.59
CA GLU A 946 48.40 -20.75 98.58
C GLU A 946 47.47 -19.61 99.07
N GLY A 947 47.17 -19.57 100.37
CA GLY A 947 46.35 -18.52 101.01
C GLY A 947 45.10 -18.98 101.80
N ALA A 948 44.75 -20.26 101.82
CA ALA A 948 43.59 -20.76 102.58
C ALA A 948 43.90 -20.98 104.08
N LYS A 949 43.03 -20.52 105.00
CA LYS A 949 43.19 -20.75 106.46
C LYS A 949 42.99 -22.23 106.81
N SER A 950 44.06 -22.93 107.19
CA SER A 950 44.03 -24.37 107.53
C SER A 950 43.85 -24.62 109.03
N ASN A 951 42.96 -25.55 109.42
CA ASN A 951 42.86 -26.08 110.80
C ASN A 951 43.12 -27.61 110.81
N PHE A 952 43.52 -28.19 111.95
CA PHE A 952 43.98 -29.59 112.07
C PHE A 952 43.03 -30.66 111.48
N LEU A 953 41.71 -30.50 111.65
CA LEU A 953 40.68 -31.40 111.07
C LEU A 953 40.65 -31.37 109.53
N ILE A 954 41.03 -30.24 108.91
CA ILE A 954 40.96 -30.02 107.46
C ILE A 954 42.12 -30.72 106.72
N ARG A 955 43.29 -30.91 107.36
CA ARG A 955 44.47 -31.55 106.75
C ARG A 955 44.29 -33.05 106.46
N ARG A 956 43.41 -33.76 107.17
CA ARG A 956 43.07 -35.17 106.88
C ARG A 956 41.99 -35.30 105.79
N LEU A 957 41.07 -34.35 105.69
CA LEU A 957 40.07 -34.29 104.62
C LEU A 957 40.65 -33.83 103.28
N ALA A 958 41.73 -33.05 103.27
CA ALA A 958 42.42 -32.55 102.07
C ALA A 958 43.17 -33.63 101.24
N ARG A 959 43.22 -34.90 101.70
CA ARG A 959 43.79 -36.05 100.95
C ARG A 959 42.75 -36.91 100.24
N LEU A 960 41.46 -36.61 100.41
CA LEU A 960 40.38 -37.30 99.72
C LEU A 960 40.15 -36.63 98.35
N PRO A 961 39.87 -37.39 97.29
CA PRO A 961 39.53 -36.81 96.00
C PRO A 961 38.19 -36.08 96.11
N LEU A 962 38.23 -34.77 96.33
CA LEU A 962 37.06 -33.91 96.34
C LEU A 962 36.61 -33.66 94.91
N VAL A 963 35.32 -33.91 94.66
CA VAL A 963 34.63 -33.53 93.43
C VAL A 963 33.65 -32.44 93.81
N PHE A 964 33.80 -31.27 93.20
CA PHE A 964 32.83 -30.19 93.33
C PHE A 964 31.97 -30.18 92.07
N ASN A 965 30.65 -30.18 92.25
CA ASN A 965 29.68 -29.94 91.20
C ASN A 965 28.99 -28.61 91.53
N VAL A 966 29.23 -27.58 90.73
CA VAL A 966 28.70 -26.24 90.94
C VAL A 966 27.83 -25.88 89.75
N THR A 967 26.56 -25.59 89.99
CA THR A 967 25.68 -25.04 88.95
C THR A 967 25.56 -23.54 89.18
N VAL A 968 26.05 -22.75 88.23
CA VAL A 968 25.88 -21.30 88.22
C VAL A 968 24.74 -20.97 87.27
N ARG A 969 23.73 -20.26 87.78
CA ARG A 969 22.70 -19.63 86.96
C ARG A 969 22.91 -18.13 87.05
N ALA A 970 23.25 -17.52 85.93
CA ALA A 970 23.43 -16.08 85.86
C ALA A 970 22.73 -15.54 84.60
N PRO A 971 22.02 -14.40 84.71
CA PRO A 971 21.59 -13.67 83.53
C PRO A 971 22.86 -13.20 82.79
N PHE A 972 23.01 -13.57 81.53
CA PHE A 972 24.20 -13.31 80.72
C PHE A 972 24.29 -11.82 80.25
N ARG A 973 23.91 -10.88 81.13
CA ARG A 973 23.53 -9.47 80.94
C ARG A 973 22.07 -9.25 80.51
N GLN A 974 21.25 -8.83 81.48
CA GLN A 974 20.09 -7.98 81.21
C GLN A 974 20.56 -6.53 81.13
N LEU A 975 20.76 -6.01 79.92
CA LEU A 975 20.74 -4.56 79.63
C LEU A 975 20.59 -4.28 78.11
N ILE A 976 19.93 -5.15 77.35
CA ILE A 976 19.62 -4.92 75.91
C ILE A 976 18.12 -5.01 75.59
N ASP A 977 17.23 -5.18 76.58
CA ASP A 977 15.78 -5.25 76.33
C ASP A 977 15.09 -3.89 76.09
N SER A 978 15.79 -2.75 76.20
CA SER A 978 15.18 -1.42 76.01
C SER A 978 15.47 -0.76 74.67
N VAL A 979 16.24 -1.40 73.78
CA VAL A 979 16.63 -0.80 72.48
C VAL A 979 15.98 -1.50 71.29
N GLN A 980 15.62 -2.79 71.40
CA GLN A 980 14.97 -3.52 70.30
C GLN A 980 13.54 -3.06 70.00
N SER A 981 12.85 -2.40 70.93
CA SER A 981 11.51 -1.82 70.71
C SER A 981 11.51 -0.44 70.05
N TYR A 982 12.68 0.19 69.86
CA TYR A 982 12.80 1.54 69.28
C TYR A 982 13.17 1.54 67.79
N TYR A 983 13.67 0.41 67.26
CA TYR A 983 14.26 0.37 65.91
C TYR A 983 13.30 0.04 64.76
N ASP A 984 12.15 -0.61 64.98
CA ASP A 984 11.08 -0.64 63.96
C ASP A 984 9.70 -1.11 64.48
N PRO A 985 8.73 -0.21 64.70
CA PRO A 985 7.34 -0.55 65.01
C PRO A 985 6.66 -1.41 63.92
N LYS A 986 7.16 -1.41 62.67
CA LYS A 986 6.55 -2.18 61.57
C LYS A 986 6.64 -3.68 61.77
N ARG A 987 7.72 -4.20 62.37
CA ARG A 987 7.86 -5.65 62.65
C ARG A 987 6.81 -6.15 63.65
N LEU A 988 6.42 -5.36 64.65
CA LEU A 988 5.35 -5.70 65.59
C LEU A 988 3.96 -5.64 64.95
N ILE A 989 3.76 -4.73 63.99
CA ILE A 989 2.51 -4.59 63.25
C ILE A 989 2.38 -5.73 62.22
N GLU A 990 3.41 -6.04 61.44
CA GLU A 990 3.43 -7.11 60.43
C GLU A 990 3.39 -8.52 61.04
N ARG A 991 4.05 -8.76 62.18
CA ARG A 991 3.98 -10.06 62.87
C ARG A 991 2.57 -10.39 63.36
N ASN A 992 1.80 -9.37 63.72
CA ASN A 992 0.41 -9.54 64.16
C ASN A 992 -0.60 -9.31 63.03
N LEU A 993 -0.21 -8.80 61.86
CA LEU A 993 -1.13 -8.49 60.76
C LEU A 993 -1.87 -9.72 60.22
N PRO A 994 -1.25 -10.92 60.05
CA PRO A 994 -1.98 -12.13 59.68
C PRO A 994 -3.01 -12.54 60.73
N ALA A 995 -2.66 -12.44 62.02
CA ALA A 995 -3.55 -12.76 63.14
C ALA A 995 -4.70 -11.72 63.26
N LEU A 996 -4.43 -10.45 62.99
CA LEU A 996 -5.41 -9.35 62.96
C LEU A 996 -6.33 -9.45 61.73
N LEU A 997 -5.82 -9.85 60.56
CA LEU A 997 -6.60 -10.13 59.36
C LEU A 997 -7.46 -11.39 59.50
N GLU A 998 -6.95 -12.44 60.18
CA GLU A 998 -7.76 -13.60 60.58
C GLU A 998 -8.83 -13.23 61.61
N GLN A 999 -8.52 -12.35 62.58
CA GLN A 999 -9.51 -11.84 63.52
C GLN A 999 -10.55 -10.94 62.85
N GLN A 1000 -10.18 -10.12 61.87
CA GLN A 1000 -11.13 -9.33 61.06
C GLN A 1000 -12.00 -10.23 60.16
N LYS A 1001 -11.44 -11.31 59.59
CA LYS A 1001 -12.22 -12.30 58.83
C LYS A 1001 -13.14 -13.14 59.72
N LYS A 1002 -12.79 -13.37 60.99
CA LYS A 1002 -13.65 -14.05 61.99
C LYS A 1002 -14.70 -13.12 62.60
N ALA A 1003 -14.41 -11.82 62.72
CA ALA A 1003 -15.36 -10.79 63.10
C ALA A 1003 -16.13 -10.32 61.86
N GLY A 1004 -17.05 -11.15 61.36
CA GLY A 1004 -17.92 -10.80 60.23
C GLY A 1004 -18.74 -9.55 60.53
N VAL A 1005 -18.33 -8.41 59.98
CA VAL A 1005 -19.15 -7.19 59.94
C VAL A 1005 -19.92 -7.20 58.62
N GLN A 1006 -21.23 -7.46 58.72
CA GLN A 1006 -22.22 -7.13 57.70
C GLN A 1006 -22.07 -5.65 57.31
N PRO A 1007 -21.91 -5.29 56.03
CA PRO A 1007 -22.08 -3.90 55.64
C PRO A 1007 -23.54 -3.50 55.84
N LEU A 1008 -23.76 -2.45 56.63
CA LEU A 1008 -25.04 -1.76 56.74
C LEU A 1008 -25.45 -1.24 55.37
N ALA A 1009 -26.70 -1.53 55.00
CA ALA A 1009 -27.38 -0.88 53.89
C ALA A 1009 -27.70 0.57 54.27
N SER A 1010 -27.24 1.52 53.46
CA SER A 1010 -27.74 2.89 53.36
C SER A 1010 -26.96 3.58 52.24
N GLU A 1011 -27.46 4.51 51.42
CA GLU A 1011 -28.77 5.08 51.13
C GLU A 1011 -28.44 6.17 50.07
N ASN A 1012 -29.43 6.58 49.28
CA ASN A 1012 -29.26 7.58 48.23
C ASN A 1012 -28.78 8.95 48.73
N MET A 1013 -27.82 9.54 47.99
CA MET A 1013 -27.64 10.97 47.58
C MET A 1013 -27.68 12.12 48.64
N PRO A 1014 -26.94 13.24 48.43
CA PRO A 1014 -26.81 14.02 47.19
C PRO A 1014 -25.40 14.18 46.60
#